data_AF-A3YUW3-F1
#
_entry.id   AF-A3YUW3-F1
#
_cell.length_a   1.000
_cell.length_b   1.000
_cell.length_c   1.000
_cell.angle_alpha   90.00
_cell.angle_beta   90.00
_cell.angle_gamma   90.00
#
_symmetry.space_group_name_H-M   'P 1'
#
loop_
_entity.id
_entity.type
_entity.pdbx_description
1 polymer ?
#
loop_
_entity_poly.entity_id
_entity_poly.type
_entity_poly.pdbx_seq_one_letter_code
_entity_poly.pdbx_strand_id
1 'polypeptide(L)'
;MVGRTPRIKEPQLHRGRLFWLEQRPAEQGRTTLMMRPSPSAEAIELTPGEWNLRSRVHEYGGGVVAVDRETAGPSAGELVVVVNDRDRCLWRLETDQPGAAPMRLTEPGERAFADGLIDGRRRRWIGVMEARGLDQLVAVPLEGGEPQLLRQALDFCGYAVLSPDGGRLAWVEWQQPHMPWDRSQLWLADVLPGGGLGPARLIAGSGAAEQPAACSVFQPLWLANGELVVANDRHGWWNLERLDAAGTGPWQWLLPMEAEFAMPQWVYGMRTTAWDGHQLVAAACVQGRWQLGRVLLNVQNPAGGKEPAPACWEPIPCPFDDLEGLWAEDGQLVAVAANGSTEAGLLSLELASGRWRHQEAADLAGVPAAQCLSAAPAQPADRGQPAEALWFEGYGDRPTHAWYHPPQGGGSADAPLLVKGHSGPTAMARTGLNPAIQYWTSRGWGVVDVNYGGSTGFGRAYRERLNGLWGVVDVADCAAAARALVAAGRASPERIAIEGGSAGGFTVLAALCFSDVFRVGACRYAVADLAGLADSSHRFEARYLDGLVGSWPEERAIYEARSPLHHADRIRCPVIFFQGLQDQVVPPQQTERIVAALAANRIPVELHRFAAEGHGFRSGAVQIEVLESTEAFFRKHLAL
;
A
#
# COMPACT_ATOMS: atom_id res chain seq x y z
N MET A 1 -20.23 -1.76 8.71
CA MET A 1 -18.90 -1.13 8.58
C MET A 1 -18.31 -1.51 7.24
N VAL A 2 -18.08 -2.81 6.95
CA VAL A 2 -17.76 -3.28 5.57
C VAL A 2 -18.77 -2.74 4.55
N GLY A 3 -18.26 -2.25 3.41
CA GLY A 3 -19.06 -1.71 2.31
C GLY A 3 -19.75 -0.37 2.57
N ARG A 4 -19.48 0.29 3.71
CA ARG A 4 -20.10 1.58 4.06
C ARG A 4 -19.07 2.64 4.43
N THR A 5 -18.08 2.27 5.25
CA THR A 5 -17.03 3.20 5.69
C THR A 5 -16.13 3.57 4.50
N PRO A 6 -15.90 4.87 4.25
CA PRO A 6 -14.96 5.26 3.21
C PRO A 6 -13.52 4.97 3.60
N ARG A 7 -12.66 4.85 2.60
CA ARG A 7 -11.21 4.73 2.82
C ARG A 7 -10.56 6.10 2.67
N ILE A 8 -9.93 6.57 3.76
CA ILE A 8 -9.11 7.78 3.77
C ILE A 8 -7.73 7.47 3.20
N LYS A 9 -7.16 8.37 2.41
CA LYS A 9 -5.83 8.21 1.79
C LYS A 9 -5.11 9.56 1.69
N GLU A 10 -3.79 9.49 1.60
CA GLU A 10 -2.89 10.61 1.22
C GLU A 10 -3.22 11.94 1.95
N PRO A 11 -3.28 11.98 3.29
CA PRO A 11 -3.52 13.24 3.99
C PRO A 11 -2.32 14.17 3.82
N GLN A 12 -2.60 15.46 3.58
CA GLN A 12 -1.59 16.50 3.37
C GLN A 12 -1.95 17.74 4.18
N LEU A 13 -0.94 18.40 4.76
CA LEU A 13 -1.08 19.73 5.35
C LEU A 13 -0.48 20.78 4.41
N HIS A 14 -1.20 21.87 4.25
CA HIS A 14 -0.66 23.08 3.68
C HIS A 14 -1.25 24.32 4.37
N ARG A 15 -0.40 25.15 4.98
CA ARG A 15 -0.75 26.43 5.64
C ARG A 15 -1.90 26.31 6.64
N GLY A 16 -1.86 25.24 7.43
CA GLY A 16 -2.89 24.95 8.44
C GLY A 16 -4.19 24.37 7.91
N ARG A 17 -4.31 24.15 6.59
CA ARG A 17 -5.41 23.43 5.96
C ARG A 17 -5.04 21.97 5.77
N LEU A 18 -6.03 21.10 5.94
CA LEU A 18 -5.87 19.66 5.81
C LEU A 18 -6.58 19.17 4.57
N PHE A 19 -5.88 18.46 3.70
CA PHE A 19 -6.41 17.81 2.51
C PHE A 19 -6.34 16.29 2.69
N TRP A 20 -7.30 15.55 2.15
CA TRP A 20 -7.22 14.09 2.07
C TRP A 20 -8.08 13.57 0.93
N LEU A 21 -7.76 12.36 0.48
CA LEU A 21 -8.61 11.62 -0.45
C LEU A 21 -9.56 10.71 0.32
N GLU A 22 -10.81 10.67 -0.12
CA GLU A 22 -11.86 9.81 0.42
C GLU A 22 -12.42 8.92 -0.69
N GLN A 23 -12.22 7.60 -0.58
CA GLN A 23 -12.80 6.63 -1.49
C GLN A 23 -14.09 6.07 -0.89
N ARG A 24 -15.22 6.29 -1.57
CA ARG A 24 -16.56 6.02 -1.05
C ARG A 24 -17.17 4.74 -1.65
N PRO A 25 -17.36 3.67 -0.86
CA PRO A 25 -17.97 2.43 -1.35
C PRO A 25 -19.41 2.59 -1.82
N ALA A 26 -20.16 3.51 -1.20
CA ALA A 26 -21.55 3.83 -1.57
C ALA A 26 -21.68 4.46 -2.97
N GLU A 27 -20.59 5.02 -3.49
CA GLU A 27 -20.52 5.70 -4.79
C GLU A 27 -19.64 4.89 -5.77
N GLN A 28 -19.76 3.56 -5.76
CA GLN A 28 -18.98 2.65 -6.60
C GLN A 28 -17.45 2.82 -6.48
N GLY A 29 -16.98 3.25 -5.30
CA GLY A 29 -15.55 3.47 -5.08
C GLY A 29 -15.00 4.77 -5.64
N ARG A 30 -15.87 5.74 -5.98
CA ARG A 30 -15.46 7.09 -6.37
C ARG A 30 -14.54 7.67 -5.30
N THR A 31 -13.42 8.22 -5.74
CA THR A 31 -12.44 8.88 -4.89
C THR A 31 -12.57 10.38 -5.08
N THR A 32 -12.67 11.10 -3.97
CA THR A 32 -12.86 12.55 -3.93
C THR A 32 -11.81 13.21 -3.04
N LEU A 33 -11.39 14.42 -3.42
CA LEU A 33 -10.57 15.30 -2.61
C LEU A 33 -11.44 16.09 -1.63
N MET A 34 -11.12 15.95 -0.35
CA MET A 34 -11.69 16.69 0.76
C MET A 34 -10.68 17.70 1.28
N MET A 35 -11.17 18.83 1.78
CA MET A 35 -10.38 19.85 2.46
C MET A 35 -11.06 20.27 3.75
N ARG A 36 -10.28 20.49 4.81
CA ARG A 36 -10.69 21.17 6.02
C ARG A 36 -9.90 22.46 6.17
N PRO A 37 -10.54 23.65 6.05
CA PRO A 37 -9.85 24.94 6.09
C PRO A 37 -9.14 25.26 7.41
N SER A 38 -9.67 24.77 8.53
CA SER A 38 -9.09 24.94 9.86
C SER A 38 -9.55 23.82 10.79
N PRO A 39 -8.86 23.57 11.93
CA PRO A 39 -9.23 22.48 12.83
C PRO A 39 -10.67 22.50 13.37
N SER A 40 -11.30 23.68 13.40
CA SER A 40 -12.69 23.88 13.83
C SER A 40 -13.70 23.99 12.69
N ALA A 41 -13.24 24.10 11.45
CA ALA A 41 -14.11 24.21 10.28
C ALA A 41 -14.64 22.83 9.85
N GLU A 42 -15.81 22.83 9.21
CA GLU A 42 -16.33 21.64 8.55
C GLU A 42 -15.45 21.27 7.34
N ALA A 43 -15.43 19.97 7.04
CA ALA A 43 -14.81 19.45 5.84
C ALA A 43 -15.66 19.82 4.62
N ILE A 44 -15.01 20.17 3.51
CA ILE A 44 -15.67 20.43 2.24
C ILE A 44 -15.11 19.51 1.16
N GLU A 45 -15.99 19.04 0.28
CA GLU A 45 -15.60 18.29 -0.91
C GLU A 45 -15.17 19.28 -2.02
N LEU A 46 -13.95 19.13 -2.51
CA LEU A 46 -13.41 19.97 -3.60
C LEU A 46 -13.65 19.37 -4.99
N THR A 47 -14.00 18.08 -5.05
CA THR A 47 -14.15 17.38 -6.33
C THR A 47 -15.49 17.71 -6.97
N PRO A 48 -15.53 18.14 -8.23
CA PRO A 48 -16.78 18.51 -8.90
C PRO A 48 -17.67 17.30 -9.22
N GLY A 49 -18.90 17.31 -8.72
CA GLY A 49 -19.96 16.35 -9.08
C GLY A 49 -19.48 14.89 -9.04
N GLU A 50 -19.75 14.15 -10.11
CA GLU A 50 -19.46 12.71 -10.21
C GLU A 50 -18.00 12.39 -10.61
N TRP A 51 -17.07 13.33 -10.45
CA TRP A 51 -15.66 13.08 -10.79
C TRP A 51 -15.03 12.05 -9.87
N ASN A 52 -14.17 11.21 -10.46
CA ASN A 52 -13.41 10.20 -9.75
C ASN A 52 -11.93 10.50 -9.88
N LEU A 53 -11.29 10.88 -8.76
CA LEU A 53 -9.87 11.17 -8.72
C LEU A 53 -9.05 9.88 -8.66
N ARG A 54 -8.53 9.45 -9.81
CA ARG A 54 -7.75 8.22 -9.92
C ARG A 54 -6.76 8.32 -11.08
N SER A 55 -5.58 7.75 -10.86
CA SER A 55 -4.60 7.50 -11.91
C SER A 55 -4.63 6.03 -12.33
N ARG A 56 -4.29 5.78 -13.59
CA ARG A 56 -4.11 4.45 -14.18
C ARG A 56 -2.65 4.09 -14.43
N VAL A 57 -1.71 4.97 -14.07
CA VAL A 57 -0.27 4.64 -14.18
C VAL A 57 -0.02 3.33 -13.42
N HIS A 58 0.65 2.39 -14.07
CA HIS A 58 0.98 1.06 -13.54
C HIS A 58 -0.24 0.20 -13.15
N GLU A 59 -1.45 0.53 -13.64
CA GLU A 59 -2.76 -0.04 -13.26
C GLU A 59 -3.21 0.21 -11.81
N TYR A 60 -2.27 0.49 -10.90
CA TYR A 60 -2.56 0.77 -9.48
C TYR A 60 -2.75 2.26 -9.16
N GLY A 61 -2.00 3.16 -9.81
CA GLY A 61 -2.11 4.61 -9.64
C GLY A 61 -1.52 5.16 -8.33
N GLY A 62 -2.24 6.10 -7.70
CA GLY A 62 -1.79 6.87 -6.53
C GLY A 62 -1.27 8.26 -6.89
N GLY A 63 -1.01 9.10 -5.88
CA GLY A 63 -0.39 10.42 -6.07
C GLY A 63 -1.21 11.34 -6.98
N VAL A 64 -2.53 11.32 -6.83
CA VAL A 64 -3.46 11.97 -7.77
C VAL A 64 -3.73 13.43 -7.44
N VAL A 65 -3.12 13.97 -6.38
CA VAL A 65 -3.29 15.34 -5.89
C VAL A 65 -1.93 15.97 -5.62
N ALA A 66 -1.72 17.17 -6.15
CA ALA A 66 -0.60 18.03 -5.85
C ALA A 66 -1.11 19.39 -5.35
N VAL A 67 -0.75 19.77 -4.12
CA VAL A 67 -1.09 21.07 -3.53
C VAL A 67 0.09 22.03 -3.73
N ASP A 68 -0.19 23.25 -4.21
CA ASP A 68 0.83 24.30 -4.36
C ASP A 68 1.38 24.72 -3.01
N ARG A 69 2.70 24.56 -2.81
CA ARG A 69 3.38 24.89 -1.55
C ARG A 69 4.06 26.26 -1.52
N GLU A 70 4.24 26.90 -2.68
CA GLU A 70 5.14 28.06 -2.82
C GLU A 70 4.42 29.35 -3.24
N THR A 71 3.41 29.28 -4.11
CA THR A 71 3.01 30.47 -4.90
C THR A 71 1.86 31.32 -4.38
N ALA A 72 1.15 30.93 -3.32
CA ALA A 72 0.11 31.78 -2.77
C ALA A 72 0.71 32.85 -1.84
N GLY A 73 0.53 34.14 -2.11
CA GLY A 73 0.56 35.14 -1.04
C GLY A 73 -0.63 34.92 -0.09
N PRO A 74 -0.69 35.57 1.09
CA PRO A 74 -1.82 35.44 2.01
C PRO A 74 -3.20 35.86 1.42
N SER A 75 -3.22 36.38 0.19
CA SER A 75 -4.41 36.86 -0.52
C SER A 75 -4.68 36.17 -1.87
N ALA A 76 -3.89 35.16 -2.26
CA ALA A 76 -4.13 34.36 -3.47
C ALA A 76 -4.56 32.95 -3.06
N GLY A 77 -5.64 32.44 -3.65
CA GLY A 77 -6.13 31.08 -3.41
C GLY A 77 -5.05 30.02 -3.54
N GLU A 78 -5.16 28.97 -2.74
CA GLU A 78 -4.29 27.80 -2.92
C GLU A 78 -4.79 27.02 -4.12
N LEU A 79 -3.83 26.65 -4.96
CA LEU A 79 -4.04 25.91 -6.18
C LEU A 79 -3.82 24.43 -5.91
N VAL A 80 -4.76 23.60 -6.38
CA VAL A 80 -4.63 22.15 -6.34
C VAL A 80 -4.70 21.59 -7.75
N VAL A 81 -3.77 20.70 -8.10
CA VAL A 81 -3.83 19.91 -9.33
C VAL A 81 -4.27 18.49 -9.01
N VAL A 82 -5.26 17.99 -9.74
CA VAL A 82 -5.80 16.64 -9.58
C VAL A 82 -5.79 15.87 -10.90
N VAL A 83 -5.79 14.53 -10.82
CA VAL A 83 -5.99 13.63 -11.97
C VAL A 83 -7.43 13.12 -11.98
N ASN A 84 -8.16 13.33 -13.07
CA ASN A 84 -9.51 12.80 -13.25
C ASN A 84 -9.49 11.50 -14.07
N ASP A 85 -10.08 10.41 -13.57
CA ASP A 85 -10.07 9.10 -14.25
C ASP A 85 -10.79 9.13 -15.60
N ARG A 86 -11.84 9.96 -15.70
CA ARG A 86 -12.75 9.97 -16.84
C ARG A 86 -12.04 10.34 -18.15
N ASP A 87 -11.20 11.36 -18.11
CA ASP A 87 -10.46 11.85 -19.27
C ASP A 87 -8.94 11.66 -19.16
N ARG A 88 -8.46 11.18 -18.01
CA ARG A 88 -7.05 10.95 -17.68
C ARG A 88 -6.21 12.22 -17.75
N CYS A 89 -6.83 13.38 -17.55
CA CYS A 89 -6.17 14.68 -17.63
C CYS A 89 -5.80 15.22 -16.25
N LEU A 90 -4.84 16.14 -16.25
CA LEU A 90 -4.59 17.04 -15.13
C LEU A 90 -5.60 18.19 -15.14
N TRP A 91 -6.15 18.47 -13.97
CA TRP A 91 -7.12 19.53 -13.73
C TRP A 91 -6.70 20.39 -12.56
N ARG A 92 -6.87 21.70 -12.70
CA ARG A 92 -6.64 22.68 -11.65
C ARG A 92 -7.95 23.04 -10.96
N LEU A 93 -7.93 23.00 -9.63
CA LEU A 93 -9.01 23.40 -8.74
C LEU A 93 -8.55 24.60 -7.89
N GLU A 94 -9.43 25.57 -7.68
CA GLU A 94 -9.21 26.71 -6.79
C GLU A 94 -9.89 26.42 -5.43
N THR A 95 -9.17 26.60 -4.33
CA THR A 95 -9.66 26.24 -2.97
C THR A 95 -10.44 27.35 -2.27
N ASP A 96 -10.23 28.60 -2.66
CA ASP A 96 -10.76 29.81 -2.01
C ASP A 96 -12.03 30.36 -2.67
N GLN A 97 -12.36 29.88 -3.87
CA GLN A 97 -13.57 30.22 -4.60
C GLN A 97 -14.43 28.96 -4.81
N PRO A 98 -15.20 28.53 -3.78
CA PRO A 98 -16.14 27.44 -3.93
C PRO A 98 -17.06 27.66 -5.14
N GLY A 99 -17.00 26.77 -6.12
CA GLY A 99 -17.78 26.86 -7.36
C GLY A 99 -17.07 27.49 -8.56
N ALA A 100 -15.80 27.93 -8.42
CA ALA A 100 -14.97 28.25 -9.58
C ALA A 100 -14.88 27.05 -10.52
N ALA A 101 -14.98 27.30 -11.83
CA ALA A 101 -14.93 26.24 -12.82
C ALA A 101 -13.52 25.62 -12.84
N PRO A 102 -13.38 24.29 -12.71
CA PRO A 102 -12.11 23.59 -12.89
C PRO A 102 -11.47 23.94 -14.23
N MET A 103 -10.15 24.13 -14.25
CA MET A 103 -9.40 24.40 -15.47
C MET A 103 -8.61 23.15 -15.89
N ARG A 104 -8.85 22.66 -17.11
CA ARG A 104 -8.09 21.55 -17.66
C ARG A 104 -6.66 22.01 -18.01
N LEU A 105 -5.65 21.27 -17.60
CA LEU A 105 -4.25 21.58 -17.87
C LEU A 105 -3.68 20.81 -19.07
N THR A 106 -4.19 19.60 -19.33
CA THR A 106 -3.72 18.74 -20.42
C THR A 106 -4.87 18.27 -21.29
N GLU A 107 -4.64 18.08 -22.59
CA GLU A 107 -5.64 17.45 -23.45
C GLU A 107 -5.77 15.94 -23.19
N PRO A 108 -6.92 15.32 -23.50
CA PRO A 108 -7.07 13.86 -23.45
C PRO A 108 -6.12 13.15 -24.43
N GLY A 109 -5.65 11.96 -24.06
CA GLY A 109 -4.78 11.15 -24.92
C GLY A 109 -4.54 9.74 -24.40
N GLU A 110 -3.74 8.96 -25.13
CA GLU A 110 -3.25 7.63 -24.71
C GLU A 110 -2.07 7.76 -23.75
N ARG A 111 -2.36 8.34 -22.58
CA ARG A 111 -1.41 8.59 -21.49
C ARG A 111 -2.14 8.63 -20.15
N ALA A 112 -1.39 8.49 -19.06
CA ALA A 112 -1.88 8.68 -17.71
C ALA A 112 -0.87 9.50 -16.89
N PHE A 113 -1.34 10.26 -15.90
CA PHE A 113 -0.49 11.08 -15.02
C PHE A 113 -0.59 10.61 -13.57
N ALA A 114 0.48 10.76 -12.79
CA ALA A 114 0.52 10.45 -11.36
C ALA A 114 1.65 11.21 -10.66
N ASP A 115 1.67 11.12 -9.33
CA ASP A 115 2.80 11.47 -8.47
C ASP A 115 3.35 12.89 -8.66
N GLY A 116 2.42 13.84 -8.60
CA GLY A 116 2.68 15.23 -8.91
C GLY A 116 3.20 16.07 -7.74
N LEU A 117 4.04 17.05 -8.05
CA LEU A 117 4.38 18.19 -7.20
C LEU A 117 4.21 19.51 -7.96
N ILE A 118 4.12 20.62 -7.23
CA ILE A 118 4.05 21.96 -7.81
C ILE A 118 5.40 22.67 -7.63
N ASP A 119 6.00 23.10 -8.75
CA ASP A 119 7.13 24.05 -8.79
C ASP A 119 6.53 25.45 -8.96
N GLY A 120 6.27 26.12 -7.83
CA GLY A 120 5.58 27.41 -7.81
C GLY A 120 6.44 28.51 -8.43
N ARG A 121 7.76 28.48 -8.20
CA ARG A 121 8.72 29.42 -8.81
C ARG A 121 8.60 29.49 -10.33
N ARG A 122 8.34 28.35 -10.99
CA ARG A 122 8.18 28.26 -12.46
C ARG A 122 6.72 28.05 -12.89
N ARG A 123 5.78 28.09 -11.96
CA ARG A 123 4.33 27.91 -12.17
C ARG A 123 4.00 26.68 -13.02
N ARG A 124 4.48 25.52 -12.59
CA ARG A 124 4.26 24.25 -13.30
C ARG A 124 4.04 23.09 -12.34
N TRP A 125 3.30 22.10 -12.82
CA TRP A 125 3.23 20.77 -12.24
C TRP A 125 4.41 19.93 -12.76
N ILE A 126 5.05 19.15 -11.90
CA ILE A 126 6.06 18.15 -12.27
C ILE A 126 5.58 16.79 -11.74
N GLY A 127 5.62 15.75 -12.56
CA GLY A 127 5.27 14.41 -12.11
C GLY A 127 5.44 13.36 -13.20
N VAL A 128 4.87 12.18 -12.97
CA VAL A 128 4.99 11.03 -13.86
C VAL A 128 3.90 11.08 -14.92
N MET A 129 4.29 10.83 -16.17
CA MET A 129 3.41 10.51 -17.27
C MET A 129 3.78 9.13 -17.83
N GLU A 130 2.84 8.20 -17.80
CA GLU A 130 2.98 6.93 -18.52
C GLU A 130 2.40 7.09 -19.92
N ALA A 131 3.24 6.88 -20.94
CA ALA A 131 2.85 6.95 -22.34
C ALA A 131 3.68 5.97 -23.17
N ARG A 132 3.03 5.27 -24.11
CA ARG A 132 3.69 4.31 -25.04
C ARG A 132 4.52 3.24 -24.32
N GLY A 133 4.07 2.79 -23.15
CA GLY A 133 4.73 1.74 -22.37
C GLY A 133 5.98 2.20 -21.63
N LEU A 134 6.19 3.50 -21.45
CA LEU A 134 7.33 4.06 -20.71
C LEU A 134 6.88 5.13 -19.72
N ASP A 135 7.58 5.25 -18.59
CA ASP A 135 7.42 6.39 -17.69
C ASP A 135 8.30 7.57 -18.12
N GLN A 136 7.72 8.76 -18.05
CA GLN A 136 8.37 10.02 -18.32
C GLN A 136 8.14 10.96 -17.14
N LEU A 137 9.21 11.57 -16.61
CA LEU A 137 9.02 12.78 -15.81
C LEU A 137 8.77 13.93 -16.75
N VAL A 138 7.66 14.62 -16.52
CA VAL A 138 7.23 15.75 -17.34
C VAL A 138 6.90 16.97 -16.49
N ALA A 139 6.98 18.14 -17.11
CA ALA A 139 6.46 19.39 -16.58
C ALA A 139 5.24 19.87 -17.37
N VAL A 140 4.20 20.33 -16.70
CA VAL A 140 2.98 20.88 -17.31
C VAL A 140 2.74 22.29 -16.75
N PRO A 141 2.61 23.35 -17.58
CA PRO A 141 2.28 24.69 -17.11
C PRO A 141 0.96 24.72 -16.32
N LEU A 142 0.87 25.52 -15.25
CA LEU A 142 -0.37 25.65 -14.46
C LEU A 142 -1.46 26.46 -15.18
N GLU A 143 -1.13 27.08 -16.31
CA GLU A 143 -2.02 27.72 -17.27
C GLU A 143 -2.48 26.75 -18.39
N GLY A 144 -2.02 25.50 -18.34
CA GLY A 144 -2.31 24.47 -19.33
C GLY A 144 -1.38 24.48 -20.53
N GLY A 145 -1.20 23.31 -21.14
CA GLY A 145 -0.34 23.12 -22.30
C GLY A 145 0.10 21.67 -22.48
N GLU A 146 0.89 21.43 -23.52
CA GLU A 146 1.47 20.10 -23.76
C GLU A 146 2.53 19.76 -22.69
N PRO A 147 2.56 18.50 -22.20
CA PRO A 147 3.60 18.05 -21.29
C PRO A 147 5.00 18.19 -21.88
N GLN A 148 5.89 18.83 -21.13
CA GLN A 148 7.30 19.00 -21.48
C GLN A 148 8.12 17.88 -20.85
N LEU A 149 8.78 17.07 -21.67
CA LEU A 149 9.65 15.99 -21.19
C LEU A 149 10.85 16.56 -20.41
N LEU A 150 11.01 16.11 -19.17
CA LEU A 150 12.20 16.40 -18.34
C LEU A 150 13.18 15.23 -18.37
N ARG A 151 12.66 14.00 -18.25
CA ARG A 151 13.45 12.76 -18.21
C ARG A 151 12.61 11.60 -18.74
N GLN A 152 13.18 10.83 -19.67
CA GLN A 152 12.66 9.54 -20.11
C GLN A 152 13.30 8.45 -19.24
N ALA A 153 12.51 7.71 -18.48
CA ALA A 153 13.00 6.54 -17.76
C ALA A 153 13.19 5.37 -18.73
N LEU A 154 14.03 4.40 -18.35
CA LEU A 154 14.18 3.15 -19.11
C LEU A 154 12.91 2.30 -19.05
N ASP A 155 12.33 2.14 -17.85
CA ASP A 155 11.03 1.51 -17.66
C ASP A 155 10.13 2.39 -16.78
N PHE A 156 10.55 2.60 -15.53
CA PHE A 156 9.70 3.21 -14.50
C PHE A 156 10.39 4.36 -13.77
N CYS A 157 9.62 5.36 -13.36
CA CYS A 157 10.11 6.43 -12.50
C CYS A 157 9.01 7.05 -11.63
N GLY A 158 9.41 7.70 -10.55
CA GLY A 158 8.52 8.51 -9.71
C GLY A 158 9.23 9.03 -8.47
N TYR A 159 8.44 9.35 -7.45
CA TYR A 159 8.84 9.97 -6.18
C TYR A 159 9.75 11.20 -6.39
N ALA A 160 9.37 12.05 -7.35
CA ALA A 160 10.11 13.27 -7.62
C ALA A 160 9.99 14.25 -6.44
N VAL A 161 11.10 14.89 -6.07
CA VAL A 161 11.14 15.93 -5.04
C VAL A 161 12.05 17.08 -5.43
N LEU A 162 11.51 18.29 -5.36
CA LEU A 162 12.22 19.53 -5.66
C LEU A 162 12.93 20.05 -4.40
N SER A 163 14.18 20.50 -4.53
CA SER A 163 14.91 21.12 -3.42
C SER A 163 14.23 22.42 -2.97
N PRO A 164 14.41 22.86 -1.70
CA PRO A 164 13.72 24.05 -1.18
C PRO A 164 14.00 25.35 -1.95
N ASP A 165 15.17 25.43 -2.61
CA ASP A 165 15.56 26.55 -3.46
C ASP A 165 15.07 26.42 -4.93
N GLY A 166 14.40 25.33 -5.28
CA GLY A 166 13.94 25.04 -6.64
C GLY A 166 15.06 24.79 -7.65
N GLY A 167 16.30 24.59 -7.16
CA GLY A 167 17.50 24.46 -7.96
C GLY A 167 17.88 23.02 -8.35
N ARG A 168 17.33 22.01 -7.67
CA ARG A 168 17.63 20.59 -7.91
C ARG A 168 16.38 19.74 -7.82
N LEU A 169 16.33 18.68 -8.63
CA LEU A 169 15.28 17.68 -8.63
C LEU A 169 15.90 16.31 -8.34
N ALA A 170 15.38 15.60 -7.36
CA ALA A 170 15.69 14.18 -7.11
C ALA A 170 14.48 13.31 -7.46
N TRP A 171 14.70 12.09 -7.93
CA TRP A 171 13.63 11.14 -8.25
C TRP A 171 14.13 9.69 -8.22
N VAL A 172 13.21 8.74 -8.15
CA VAL A 172 13.50 7.31 -8.16
C VAL A 172 13.21 6.72 -9.55
N GLU A 173 14.11 5.88 -10.06
CA GLU A 173 13.90 5.03 -11.25
C GLU A 173 14.09 3.55 -10.86
N TRP A 174 13.39 2.65 -11.53
CA TRP A 174 13.63 1.20 -11.46
C TRP A 174 13.34 0.57 -12.83
N GLN A 175 13.78 -0.68 -13.00
CA GLN A 175 13.79 -1.33 -14.30
C GLN A 175 13.49 -2.82 -14.18
N GLN A 176 12.87 -3.35 -15.23
CA GLN A 176 12.67 -4.78 -15.37
C GLN A 176 14.03 -5.52 -15.38
N PRO A 177 14.09 -6.76 -14.84
CA PRO A 177 12.98 -7.53 -14.29
C PRO A 177 12.67 -7.22 -12.82
N HIS A 178 13.29 -6.19 -12.23
CA HIS A 178 13.23 -5.94 -10.80
C HIS A 178 12.05 -5.04 -10.43
N MET A 179 11.37 -5.41 -9.34
CA MET A 179 10.38 -4.54 -8.70
C MET A 179 11.09 -3.45 -7.87
N PRO A 180 10.42 -2.34 -7.52
CA PRO A 180 11.07 -1.23 -6.82
C PRO A 180 11.59 -1.62 -5.43
N TRP A 181 11.05 -2.68 -4.81
CA TRP A 181 11.55 -3.25 -3.55
C TRP A 181 12.71 -4.23 -3.70
N ASP A 182 13.02 -4.66 -4.92
CA ASP A 182 14.19 -5.49 -5.21
C ASP A 182 15.39 -4.59 -5.45
N ARG A 183 15.24 -3.66 -6.41
CA ARG A 183 16.25 -2.71 -6.85
C ARG A 183 15.59 -1.41 -7.33
N SER A 184 16.05 -0.28 -6.81
CA SER A 184 15.69 1.04 -7.34
C SER A 184 16.86 2.01 -7.21
N GLN A 185 16.81 3.09 -7.97
CA GLN A 185 17.89 4.05 -8.16
C GLN A 185 17.42 5.46 -7.85
N LEU A 186 18.14 6.18 -6.98
CA LEU A 186 17.89 7.58 -6.70
C LEU A 186 18.78 8.44 -7.59
N TRP A 187 18.14 9.25 -8.43
CA TRP A 187 18.79 10.17 -9.36
C TRP A 187 18.66 11.61 -8.87
N LEU A 188 19.63 12.45 -9.25
CA LEU A 188 19.64 13.88 -8.98
C LEU A 188 20.06 14.66 -10.22
N ALA A 189 19.42 15.80 -10.49
CA ALA A 189 19.85 16.75 -11.51
C ALA A 189 19.61 18.19 -11.06
N ASP A 190 20.40 19.12 -11.59
CA ASP A 190 20.15 20.55 -11.45
C ASP A 190 18.96 20.96 -12.33
N VAL A 191 18.14 21.89 -11.86
CA VAL A 191 17.04 22.51 -12.63
C VAL A 191 17.58 23.78 -13.27
N LEU A 192 17.70 23.75 -14.60
CA LEU A 192 18.24 24.84 -15.39
C LEU A 192 17.32 26.08 -15.36
N PRO A 193 17.81 27.27 -15.74
CA PRO A 193 16.99 28.50 -15.78
C PRO A 193 15.72 28.36 -16.64
N GLY A 194 15.79 27.61 -17.75
CA GLY A 194 14.64 27.31 -18.61
C GLY A 194 13.68 26.23 -18.08
N GLY A 195 13.93 25.70 -16.87
CA GLY A 195 13.10 24.68 -16.22
C GLY A 195 13.42 23.23 -16.61
N GLY A 196 14.21 23.00 -17.66
CA GLY A 196 14.73 21.67 -17.99
C GLY A 196 15.73 21.14 -16.96
N LEU A 197 16.08 19.86 -17.07
CA LEU A 197 17.08 19.22 -16.21
C LEU A 197 18.47 19.27 -16.84
N GLY A 198 19.49 19.53 -16.02
CA GLY A 198 20.88 19.31 -16.36
C GLY A 198 21.25 17.81 -16.37
N PRO A 199 22.55 17.48 -16.47
CA PRO A 199 23.01 16.09 -16.42
C PRO A 199 22.56 15.39 -15.13
N ALA A 200 21.86 14.27 -15.29
CA ALA A 200 21.42 13.44 -14.17
C ALA A 200 22.56 12.56 -13.65
N ARG A 201 22.65 12.43 -12.33
CA ARG A 201 23.62 11.57 -11.64
C ARG A 201 22.93 10.60 -10.71
N LEU A 202 23.36 9.35 -10.73
CA LEU A 202 22.95 8.33 -9.77
C LEU A 202 23.62 8.63 -8.43
N ILE A 203 22.83 8.77 -7.36
CA ILE A 203 23.34 9.13 -6.03
C ILE A 203 23.14 8.04 -4.99
N ALA A 204 22.16 7.15 -5.16
CA ALA A 204 21.98 5.97 -4.31
C ALA A 204 21.24 4.86 -5.06
N GLY A 205 21.22 3.67 -4.47
CA GLY A 205 20.46 2.54 -5.00
C GLY A 205 21.27 1.64 -5.92
N SER A 206 20.59 0.75 -6.62
CA SER A 206 21.20 -0.23 -7.52
C SER A 206 20.36 -0.44 -8.77
N GLY A 207 21.01 -0.55 -9.93
CA GLY A 207 20.36 -0.89 -11.21
C GLY A 207 20.49 -2.37 -11.54
N ALA A 208 20.14 -2.75 -12.78
CA ALA A 208 20.27 -4.15 -13.24
C ALA A 208 21.71 -4.56 -13.61
N ALA A 209 22.61 -3.61 -13.88
CA ALA A 209 24.02 -3.92 -14.13
C ALA A 209 24.70 -4.37 -12.82
N GLU A 210 25.48 -5.46 -12.88
CA GLU A 210 26.16 -6.03 -11.71
C GLU A 210 27.16 -5.05 -11.06
N GLN A 211 27.16 -5.06 -9.71
CA GLN A 211 27.76 -4.11 -8.77
C GLN A 211 27.15 -2.69 -8.84
N PRO A 212 26.60 -2.15 -7.73
CA PRO A 212 26.65 -2.64 -6.34
C PRO A 212 25.61 -3.73 -5.99
N ALA A 213 25.67 -4.22 -4.74
CA ALA A 213 24.69 -5.14 -4.17
C ALA A 213 23.25 -4.60 -4.31
N ALA A 214 22.29 -5.51 -4.42
CA ALA A 214 20.87 -5.15 -4.57
C ALA A 214 20.40 -4.32 -3.38
N CYS A 215 19.87 -3.13 -3.69
CA CYS A 215 19.20 -2.28 -2.72
C CYS A 215 18.10 -1.47 -3.39
N SER A 216 17.11 -1.15 -2.57
CA SER A 216 15.92 -0.38 -2.85
C SER A 216 15.95 0.91 -2.02
N VAL A 217 15.71 2.01 -2.70
CA VAL A 217 15.51 3.33 -2.11
C VAL A 217 14.02 3.71 -2.12
N PHE A 218 13.58 4.36 -1.05
CA PHE A 218 12.20 4.78 -0.86
C PHE A 218 12.13 6.22 -0.34
N GLN A 219 11.23 6.99 -0.96
CA GLN A 219 10.81 8.32 -0.53
C GLN A 219 11.97 9.30 -0.26
N PRO A 220 12.62 9.84 -1.30
CA PRO A 220 13.53 10.97 -1.12
C PRO A 220 12.78 12.18 -0.53
N LEU A 221 13.44 12.93 0.35
CA LEU A 221 12.88 14.10 1.01
C LEU A 221 13.98 15.12 1.32
N TRP A 222 13.76 16.38 0.96
CA TRP A 222 14.70 17.46 1.28
C TRP A 222 14.44 18.07 2.65
N LEU A 223 15.54 18.37 3.36
CA LEU A 223 15.54 19.21 4.56
C LEU A 223 15.73 20.68 4.17
N ALA A 224 15.39 21.60 5.08
CA ALA A 224 15.47 23.05 4.83
C ALA A 224 16.90 23.55 4.52
N ASN A 225 17.92 22.86 5.02
CA ASN A 225 19.34 23.16 4.78
C ASN A 225 19.87 22.61 3.44
N GLY A 226 19.01 21.99 2.64
CA GLY A 226 19.38 21.40 1.35
C GLY A 226 20.00 20.01 1.44
N GLU A 227 20.04 19.37 2.62
CA GLU A 227 20.37 17.95 2.76
C GLU A 227 19.22 17.07 2.25
N LEU A 228 19.54 15.88 1.74
CA LEU A 228 18.57 14.92 1.21
C LEU A 228 18.51 13.69 2.12
N VAL A 229 17.31 13.28 2.51
CA VAL A 229 17.04 12.07 3.29
C VAL A 229 16.32 11.04 2.41
N VAL A 230 16.66 9.77 2.56
CA VAL A 230 15.98 8.65 1.87
C VAL A 230 15.99 7.42 2.76
N ALA A 231 15.00 6.53 2.63
CA ALA A 231 15.08 5.19 3.20
C ALA A 231 15.80 4.24 2.23
N ASN A 232 16.74 3.45 2.73
CA ASN A 232 17.57 2.54 1.93
C ASN A 232 17.75 1.19 2.62
N ASP A 233 17.53 0.08 1.91
CA ASP A 233 17.64 -1.26 2.49
C ASP A 233 19.00 -1.96 2.30
N ARG A 234 20.04 -1.25 1.84
CA ARG A 234 21.39 -1.81 1.64
C ARG A 234 22.00 -2.48 2.89
N HIS A 235 21.47 -2.18 4.07
CA HIS A 235 21.88 -2.75 5.36
C HIS A 235 20.97 -3.91 5.84
N GLY A 236 20.05 -4.38 5.00
CA GLY A 236 19.11 -5.46 5.30
C GLY A 236 17.74 -4.99 5.81
N TRP A 237 17.61 -3.71 6.15
CA TRP A 237 16.37 -3.03 6.56
C TRP A 237 16.34 -1.67 5.89
N TRP A 238 15.17 -1.22 5.43
CA TRP A 238 15.03 0.16 4.95
C TRP A 238 15.25 1.11 6.12
N ASN A 239 16.44 1.70 6.21
CA ASN A 239 16.78 2.68 7.23
C ASN A 239 17.01 4.04 6.60
N LEU A 240 16.81 5.10 7.39
CA LEU A 240 17.01 6.46 6.91
C LEU A 240 18.51 6.76 6.78
N GLU A 241 18.88 7.27 5.60
CA GLU A 241 20.19 7.77 5.27
C GLU A 241 20.09 9.25 4.88
N ARG A 242 21.16 10.02 5.13
CA ARG A 242 21.26 11.43 4.76
C ARG A 242 22.45 11.69 3.85
N LEU A 243 22.22 12.50 2.82
CA LEU A 243 23.24 13.03 1.93
C LEU A 243 23.40 14.54 2.17
N ASP A 244 24.64 15.00 2.12
CA ASP A 244 24.98 16.41 2.34
C ASP A 244 24.34 17.36 1.30
N ALA A 245 24.36 18.65 1.62
CA ALA A 245 23.77 19.66 0.75
C ALA A 245 24.48 19.82 -0.59
N ALA A 246 25.76 19.44 -0.71
CA ALA A 246 26.44 19.38 -2.01
C ALA A 246 25.91 18.22 -2.88
N GLY A 247 25.37 17.19 -2.22
CA GLY A 247 24.93 15.95 -2.79
C GLY A 247 26.09 15.07 -3.25
N THR A 248 27.33 15.33 -2.83
CA THR A 248 28.54 14.65 -3.33
C THR A 248 29.30 13.91 -2.24
N GLY A 249 28.99 14.16 -0.97
CA GLY A 249 29.55 13.43 0.16
C GLY A 249 29.03 11.98 0.26
N PRO A 250 29.56 11.20 1.21
CA PRO A 250 29.04 9.88 1.51
C PRO A 250 27.65 9.98 2.17
N TRP A 251 26.83 8.94 1.96
CA TRP A 251 25.58 8.78 2.72
C TRP A 251 25.88 8.46 4.18
N GLN A 252 25.24 9.19 5.09
CA GLN A 252 25.30 8.96 6.52
C GLN A 252 24.09 8.14 6.96
N TRP A 253 24.33 6.99 7.58
CA TRP A 253 23.28 6.18 8.22
C TRP A 253 22.76 6.89 9.47
N LEU A 254 21.47 7.27 9.48
CA LEU A 254 20.88 8.02 10.59
C LEU A 254 20.41 7.11 11.72
N LEU A 255 19.67 6.06 11.39
CA LEU A 255 19.01 5.19 12.36
C LEU A 255 19.33 3.73 12.07
N PRO A 256 20.44 3.17 12.59
CA PRO A 256 20.75 1.75 12.47
C PRO A 256 19.82 0.91 13.34
N MET A 257 18.66 0.55 12.80
CA MET A 257 17.59 -0.15 13.49
C MET A 257 17.11 -1.35 12.67
N GLU A 258 16.81 -2.45 13.35
CA GLU A 258 16.06 -3.58 12.78
C GLU A 258 14.58 -3.22 12.65
N ALA A 259 14.30 -2.22 11.81
CA ALA A 259 13.00 -1.64 11.57
C ALA A 259 12.90 -1.14 10.13
N GLU A 260 11.72 -1.26 9.52
CA GLU A 260 11.47 -0.70 8.19
C GLU A 260 10.97 0.75 8.31
N PHE A 261 11.67 1.69 7.68
CA PHE A 261 11.24 3.07 7.47
C PHE A 261 10.64 3.28 6.09
N ALA A 262 10.27 2.20 5.40
CA ALA A 262 9.70 2.21 4.06
C ALA A 262 8.69 1.07 3.89
N MET A 263 8.09 1.01 2.71
CA MET A 263 7.09 0.04 2.32
C MET A 263 7.25 -0.29 0.83
N PRO A 264 6.77 -1.46 0.36
CA PRO A 264 6.88 -1.83 -1.04
C PRO A 264 6.08 -0.85 -1.91
N GLN A 265 6.75 -0.19 -2.86
CA GLN A 265 6.18 0.86 -3.71
C GLN A 265 5.24 0.29 -4.78
N TRP A 266 4.03 -0.07 -4.36
CA TRP A 266 2.96 -0.54 -5.26
C TRP A 266 2.20 0.60 -5.93
N VAL A 267 2.07 1.73 -5.22
CA VAL A 267 1.35 2.93 -5.67
C VAL A 267 2.18 4.16 -5.39
N TYR A 268 1.80 5.27 -6.00
CA TYR A 268 2.35 6.59 -5.67
C TYR A 268 1.68 7.20 -4.43
N GLY A 269 2.28 8.27 -3.90
CA GLY A 269 1.77 8.97 -2.71
C GLY A 269 2.06 8.26 -1.37
N MET A 270 2.76 7.13 -1.37
CA MET A 270 3.14 6.41 -0.15
C MET A 270 4.19 7.20 0.63
N ARG A 271 3.96 7.38 1.94
CA ARG A 271 4.86 8.15 2.82
C ARG A 271 4.95 7.57 4.21
N THR A 272 6.18 7.38 4.67
CA THR A 272 6.57 6.95 6.04
C THR A 272 7.45 7.98 6.73
N THR A 273 7.96 8.97 6.01
CA THR A 273 8.82 10.04 6.57
C THR A 273 8.24 11.40 6.23
N ALA A 274 8.37 12.39 7.10
CA ALA A 274 7.97 13.76 6.83
C ALA A 274 8.89 14.78 7.50
N TRP A 275 8.91 15.99 6.97
CA TRP A 275 9.66 17.12 7.50
C TRP A 275 8.70 18.28 7.72
N ASP A 276 8.65 18.80 8.94
CA ASP A 276 7.72 19.86 9.32
C ASP A 276 8.28 21.28 9.07
N GLY A 277 9.52 21.41 8.60
CA GLY A 277 10.25 22.68 8.51
C GLY A 277 11.41 22.78 9.50
N HIS A 278 11.36 22.02 10.60
CA HIS A 278 12.29 22.11 11.72
C HIS A 278 12.85 20.76 12.19
N GLN A 279 12.07 19.69 12.13
CA GLN A 279 12.42 18.35 12.60
C GLN A 279 11.91 17.26 11.65
N LEU A 280 12.68 16.18 11.61
CA LEU A 280 12.39 14.98 10.83
C LEU A 280 11.55 14.03 11.70
N VAL A 281 10.45 13.55 11.14
CA VAL A 281 9.54 12.60 11.78
C VAL A 281 9.33 11.41 10.85
N ALA A 282 9.20 10.22 11.42
CA ALA A 282 9.02 9.01 10.63
C ALA A 282 8.14 7.98 11.35
N ALA A 283 7.59 7.06 10.56
CA ALA A 283 7.01 5.82 11.01
C ALA A 283 8.03 4.69 10.81
N ALA A 284 8.25 3.89 11.84
CA ALA A 284 9.11 2.72 11.82
C ALA A 284 8.25 1.46 12.03
N CYS A 285 8.38 0.46 11.16
CA CYS A 285 7.73 -0.83 11.32
C CYS A 285 8.69 -1.81 11.98
N VAL A 286 8.32 -2.31 13.17
CA VAL A 286 9.06 -3.33 13.91
C VAL A 286 8.18 -4.56 14.03
N GLN A 287 8.60 -5.67 13.42
CA GLN A 287 7.87 -6.94 13.44
C GLN A 287 6.39 -6.78 13.02
N GLY A 288 6.15 -6.04 11.94
CA GLY A 288 4.80 -5.82 11.41
C GLY A 288 3.94 -4.82 12.19
N ARG A 289 4.48 -4.13 13.20
CA ARG A 289 3.80 -3.03 13.92
C ARG A 289 4.45 -1.69 13.62
N TRP A 290 3.67 -0.68 13.25
CA TRP A 290 4.17 0.67 13.06
C TRP A 290 4.26 1.43 14.38
N GLN A 291 5.22 2.33 14.49
CA GLN A 291 5.33 3.31 15.57
C GLN A 291 5.78 4.65 15.01
N LEU A 292 5.31 5.74 15.59
CA LEU A 292 5.68 7.10 15.21
C LEU A 292 6.83 7.60 16.07
N GLY A 293 7.77 8.36 15.48
CA GLY A 293 8.87 8.96 16.23
C GLY A 293 9.53 10.14 15.53
N ARG A 294 10.30 10.90 16.31
CA ARG A 294 11.19 11.96 15.83
C ARG A 294 12.58 11.38 15.56
N VAL A 295 13.24 11.92 14.54
CA VAL A 295 14.62 11.61 14.19
C VAL A 295 15.48 12.83 14.55
N LEU A 296 16.21 12.74 15.65
CA LEU A 296 17.00 13.86 16.17
C LEU A 296 18.36 13.90 15.46
N LEU A 297 18.54 14.81 14.51
CA LEU A 297 19.70 14.83 13.59
C LEU A 297 20.99 15.46 14.15
N ASN A 298 20.90 16.23 15.24
CA ASN A 298 22.01 17.02 15.80
C ASN A 298 22.08 16.87 17.33
N VAL A 299 22.23 15.65 17.83
CA VAL A 299 22.39 15.44 19.28
C VAL A 299 23.78 15.95 19.68
N GLN A 300 23.84 16.93 20.60
CA GLN A 300 25.11 17.39 21.16
C GLN A 300 25.79 16.24 21.89
N ASN A 301 27.07 16.00 21.62
CA ASN A 301 27.84 14.98 22.33
C ASN A 301 27.88 15.33 23.84
N PRO A 302 27.30 14.50 24.73
CA PRO A 302 27.28 14.78 26.17
C PRO A 302 28.70 14.89 26.76
N ALA A 303 29.71 14.33 26.09
CA ALA A 303 31.11 14.36 26.50
C ALA A 303 31.90 15.58 25.96
N GLY A 304 31.25 16.54 25.28
CA GLY A 304 31.92 17.77 24.79
C GLY A 304 32.87 17.55 23.59
N GLY A 305 32.77 16.42 22.89
CA GLY A 305 33.54 16.14 21.68
C GLY A 305 33.10 16.98 20.48
N LYS A 306 34.03 17.26 19.56
CA LYS A 306 33.80 18.05 18.33
C LYS A 306 32.98 17.31 17.25
N GLU A 307 32.75 16.01 17.40
CA GLU A 307 31.95 15.21 16.45
C GLU A 307 30.47 15.22 16.87
N PRO A 308 29.53 15.49 15.94
CA PRO A 308 28.10 15.40 16.22
C PRO A 308 27.75 13.96 16.62
N ALA A 309 26.92 13.79 17.66
CA ALA A 309 26.47 12.46 18.06
C ALA A 309 25.57 11.87 16.95
N PRO A 310 25.50 10.53 16.83
CA PRO A 310 24.63 9.88 15.85
C PRO A 310 23.19 10.32 16.05
N ALA A 311 22.41 10.31 14.96
CA ALA A 311 21.00 10.61 15.07
C ALA A 311 20.32 9.57 15.97
N CYS A 312 19.29 10.00 16.71
CA CYS A 312 18.57 9.09 17.61
C CYS A 312 17.07 9.11 17.35
N TRP A 313 16.46 7.96 17.58
CA TRP A 313 15.03 7.77 17.53
C TRP A 313 14.39 8.18 18.86
N GLU A 314 13.43 9.09 18.80
CA GLU A 314 12.60 9.46 19.94
C GLU A 314 11.14 9.08 19.64
N PRO A 315 10.59 8.02 20.26
CA PRO A 315 9.20 7.63 20.07
C PRO A 315 8.23 8.76 20.44
N ILE A 316 7.20 8.96 19.63
CA ILE A 316 6.06 9.81 19.96
C ILE A 316 4.95 8.90 20.49
N PRO A 317 4.59 8.97 21.79
CA PRO A 317 3.55 8.11 22.35
C PRO A 317 2.18 8.36 21.70
N CYS A 318 1.69 7.39 20.95
CA CYS A 318 0.31 7.33 20.47
C CYS A 318 -0.15 5.86 20.45
N PRO A 319 -1.47 5.60 20.54
CA PRO A 319 -1.98 4.23 20.62
C PRO A 319 -2.09 3.53 19.26
N PHE A 320 -1.58 4.16 18.19
CA PHE A 320 -1.76 3.69 16.82
C PHE A 320 -0.55 2.89 16.37
N ASP A 321 -0.79 1.67 15.90
CA ASP A 321 0.24 0.74 15.41
C ASP A 321 0.06 0.33 13.95
N ASP A 322 -0.92 0.94 13.28
CA ASP A 322 -1.12 0.88 11.85
C ASP A 322 -1.14 2.31 11.28
N LEU A 323 -0.13 2.67 10.51
CA LEU A 323 0.13 4.05 10.05
C LEU A 323 0.38 4.09 8.54
N GLU A 324 -0.20 5.07 7.85
CA GLU A 324 0.10 5.34 6.45
C GLU A 324 -0.03 6.83 6.11
N GLY A 325 0.71 7.26 5.07
CA GLY A 325 0.56 8.60 4.47
C GLY A 325 1.01 9.74 5.39
N LEU A 326 2.17 9.62 6.03
CA LEU A 326 2.68 10.66 6.93
C LEU A 326 2.94 11.98 6.19
N TRP A 327 2.46 13.07 6.77
CA TRP A 327 2.74 14.43 6.33
C TRP A 327 2.94 15.35 7.54
N ALA A 328 3.84 16.32 7.44
CA ALA A 328 4.10 17.26 8.51
C ALA A 328 4.39 18.66 7.95
N GLU A 329 3.97 19.68 8.69
CA GLU A 329 4.21 21.09 8.40
C GLU A 329 3.99 21.91 9.68
N ASP A 330 4.89 22.87 9.95
CA ASP A 330 4.78 23.86 11.03
C ASP A 330 4.44 23.25 12.41
N GLY A 331 5.15 22.18 12.78
CA GLY A 331 4.97 21.49 14.07
C GLY A 331 3.70 20.64 14.17
N GLN A 332 2.95 20.47 13.08
CA GLN A 332 1.80 19.57 13.01
C GLN A 332 2.13 18.36 12.13
N LEU A 333 1.65 17.19 12.52
CA LEU A 333 1.69 15.96 11.74
C LEU A 333 0.28 15.47 11.47
N VAL A 334 0.05 14.96 10.26
CA VAL A 334 -1.13 14.17 9.91
C VAL A 334 -0.74 12.83 9.31
N ALA A 335 -1.60 11.84 9.53
CA ALA A 335 -1.47 10.51 8.97
C ALA A 335 -2.85 9.84 8.93
N VAL A 336 -2.98 8.76 8.18
CA VAL A 336 -4.04 7.78 8.41
C VAL A 336 -3.53 6.82 9.48
N ALA A 337 -4.33 6.63 10.53
CA ALA A 337 -3.94 5.82 11.68
C ALA A 337 -5.09 4.90 12.12
N ALA A 338 -4.72 3.70 12.56
CA ALA A 338 -5.61 2.72 13.18
C ALA A 338 -4.86 1.93 14.26
N ASN A 339 -5.60 1.13 15.02
CA ASN A 339 -5.05 0.05 15.85
C ASN A 339 -6.09 -1.08 15.97
N GLY A 340 -5.78 -2.14 16.72
CA GLY A 340 -6.68 -3.28 16.87
C GLY A 340 -8.07 -3.00 17.46
N SER A 341 -8.36 -1.78 17.94
CA SER A 341 -9.64 -1.37 18.55
C SER A 341 -10.26 -0.10 17.95
N THR A 342 -9.57 0.54 17.00
CA THR A 342 -9.96 1.81 16.39
C THR A 342 -9.82 1.70 14.88
N GLU A 343 -10.89 2.02 14.14
CA GLU A 343 -10.87 1.99 12.68
C GLU A 343 -9.88 3.01 12.10
N ALA A 344 -9.47 2.78 10.85
CA ALA A 344 -8.66 3.74 10.13
C ALA A 344 -9.35 5.11 10.06
N GLY A 345 -8.58 6.16 10.31
CA GLY A 345 -9.07 7.53 10.38
C GLY A 345 -7.95 8.55 10.29
N LEU A 346 -8.30 9.83 10.28
CA LEU A 346 -7.34 10.93 10.25
C LEU A 346 -6.78 11.19 11.64
N LEU A 347 -5.47 11.01 11.79
CA LEU A 347 -4.68 11.48 12.91
C LEU A 347 -4.20 12.91 12.64
N SER A 348 -4.34 13.79 13.63
CA SER A 348 -3.67 15.09 13.69
C SER A 348 -2.91 15.18 15.01
N LEU A 349 -1.63 15.50 14.95
CA LEU A 349 -0.72 15.45 16.10
C LEU A 349 0.14 16.72 16.16
N GLU A 350 0.15 17.38 17.32
CA GLU A 350 1.04 18.50 17.60
C GLU A 350 2.39 17.95 18.08
N LEU A 351 3.43 18.19 17.28
CA LEU A 351 4.74 17.58 17.49
C LEU A 351 5.45 18.10 18.74
N ALA A 352 5.22 19.34 19.19
CA ALA A 352 5.88 19.85 20.39
C ALA A 352 5.33 19.21 21.68
N SER A 353 4.01 19.06 21.77
CA SER A 353 3.33 18.58 22.98
C SER A 353 3.08 17.07 22.97
N GLY A 354 3.10 16.44 21.79
CA GLY A 354 2.66 15.06 21.60
C GLY A 354 1.14 14.89 21.69
N ARG A 355 0.38 15.98 21.80
CA ARG A 355 -1.09 15.92 21.83
C ARG A 355 -1.61 15.55 20.46
N TRP A 356 -2.59 14.67 20.43
CA TRP A 356 -3.19 14.21 19.18
C TRP A 356 -4.72 14.17 19.25
N ARG A 357 -5.33 14.20 18.07
CA ARG A 357 -6.74 13.95 17.82
C ARG A 357 -6.86 12.94 16.68
N HIS A 358 -7.75 11.99 16.82
CA HIS A 358 -8.09 11.02 15.78
C HIS A 358 -9.58 11.10 15.47
N GLN A 359 -9.93 10.94 14.19
CA GLN A 359 -11.31 10.90 13.70
C GLN A 359 -11.44 9.70 12.75
N GLU A 360 -12.25 8.70 13.14
CA GLU A 360 -12.50 7.51 12.33
C GLU A 360 -13.12 7.91 10.98
N ALA A 361 -12.84 7.14 9.92
CA ALA A 361 -13.32 7.45 8.57
C ALA A 361 -14.86 7.50 8.47
N ALA A 362 -15.56 6.68 9.26
CA ALA A 362 -17.02 6.69 9.32
C ALA A 362 -17.58 8.01 9.85
N ASP A 363 -16.95 8.57 10.89
CA ASP A 363 -17.35 9.85 11.49
C ASP A 363 -17.13 11.02 10.52
N LEU A 364 -15.99 11.01 9.81
CA LEU A 364 -15.64 12.04 8.83
C LEU A 364 -16.68 12.15 7.69
N ALA A 365 -17.23 11.02 7.28
CA ALA A 365 -18.23 10.96 6.21
C ALA A 365 -19.68 11.08 6.72
N GLY A 366 -19.87 11.38 8.00
CA GLY A 366 -21.21 11.53 8.59
C GLY A 366 -22.04 10.24 8.53
N VAL A 367 -21.40 9.07 8.47
CA VAL A 367 -22.10 7.78 8.49
C VAL A 367 -22.72 7.62 9.88
N PRO A 368 -24.06 7.57 10.01
CA PRO A 368 -24.69 7.56 11.33
C PRO A 368 -24.24 6.36 12.17
N ALA A 369 -23.88 6.60 13.44
CA ALA A 369 -23.39 5.55 14.36
C ALA A 369 -24.32 4.33 14.44
N ALA A 370 -25.64 4.51 14.32
CA ALA A 370 -26.62 3.41 14.29
C ALA A 370 -26.43 2.40 13.13
N GLN A 371 -25.67 2.77 12.09
CA GLN A 371 -25.37 1.96 10.91
C GLN A 371 -23.98 1.28 10.98
N CYS A 372 -23.19 1.60 12.01
CA CYS A 372 -21.89 1.01 12.33
C CYS A 372 -22.03 0.16 13.59
N LEU A 373 -22.29 -1.15 13.44
CA LEU A 373 -22.46 -2.13 14.52
C LEU A 373 -23.35 -1.65 15.70
N SER A 374 -24.66 -1.90 15.56
CA SER A 374 -25.72 -1.86 16.58
C SER A 374 -25.75 -0.65 17.53
N ALA A 375 -26.67 0.28 17.24
CA ALA A 375 -27.41 1.29 18.03
C ALA A 375 -27.23 1.51 19.57
N ALA A 376 -26.16 1.06 20.19
CA ALA A 376 -25.65 1.52 21.47
C ALA A 376 -24.18 1.93 21.24
N PRO A 377 -23.58 2.85 22.02
CA PRO A 377 -22.14 3.02 21.99
C PRO A 377 -21.53 1.63 22.24
N ALA A 378 -20.93 1.02 21.21
CA ALA A 378 -20.28 -0.27 21.32
C ALA A 378 -19.39 -0.19 22.56
N GLN A 379 -19.67 -1.02 23.57
CA GLN A 379 -18.77 -1.04 24.71
C GLN A 379 -17.40 -1.48 24.19
N PRO A 380 -16.29 -1.09 24.83
CA PRO A 380 -14.96 -1.53 24.41
C PRO A 380 -14.86 -3.06 24.22
N ALA A 381 -15.70 -3.84 24.90
CA ALA A 381 -15.85 -5.28 24.75
C ALA A 381 -16.47 -5.76 23.42
N ASP A 382 -17.22 -4.91 22.70
CA ASP A 382 -17.86 -5.21 21.41
C ASP A 382 -16.95 -4.89 20.21
N ARG A 383 -15.83 -4.18 20.43
CA ARG A 383 -14.89 -3.76 19.37
C ARG A 383 -13.84 -4.82 18.97
N GLY A 384 -14.06 -6.09 19.35
CA GLY A 384 -13.14 -7.20 19.09
C GLY A 384 -11.90 -7.18 20.00
N GLN A 385 -11.26 -8.34 20.16
CA GLN A 385 -9.99 -8.42 20.90
C GLN A 385 -8.83 -7.99 19.99
N PRO A 386 -7.81 -7.28 20.52
CA PRO A 386 -6.60 -6.98 19.75
C PRO A 386 -5.96 -8.26 19.19
N ALA A 387 -5.38 -8.15 18.00
CA ALA A 387 -4.66 -9.27 17.39
C ALA A 387 -3.47 -9.69 18.26
N GLU A 388 -3.29 -11.00 18.41
CA GLU A 388 -2.13 -11.59 19.06
C GLU A 388 -1.04 -11.84 18.03
N ALA A 389 0.21 -11.46 18.35
CA ALA A 389 1.36 -11.84 17.54
C ALA A 389 1.58 -13.35 17.70
N LEU A 390 1.56 -14.09 16.60
CA LEU A 390 1.86 -15.51 16.54
C LEU A 390 3.17 -15.71 15.78
N TRP A 391 4.17 -16.25 16.46
CA TRP A 391 5.40 -16.75 15.83
C TRP A 391 5.38 -18.27 15.85
N PHE A 392 5.67 -18.88 14.70
CA PHE A 392 5.66 -20.33 14.51
C PHE A 392 6.78 -20.75 13.56
N GLU A 393 7.08 -22.04 13.53
CA GLU A 393 8.02 -22.62 12.57
C GLU A 393 7.31 -22.82 11.23
N GLY A 394 7.71 -22.03 10.23
CA GLY A 394 7.22 -22.09 8.87
C GLY A 394 8.07 -22.99 7.97
N TYR A 395 8.11 -22.66 6.69
CA TYR A 395 8.90 -23.37 5.69
C TYR A 395 10.39 -23.43 6.07
N GLY A 396 10.93 -24.65 6.11
CA GLY A 396 12.33 -24.90 6.48
C GLY A 396 12.63 -24.51 7.94
N ASP A 397 11.65 -24.69 8.84
CA ASP A 397 11.74 -24.43 10.27
C ASP A 397 12.14 -22.98 10.61
N ARG A 398 11.89 -22.05 9.69
CA ARG A 398 12.20 -20.62 9.90
C ARG A 398 11.09 -19.98 10.73
N PRO A 399 11.42 -19.06 11.65
CA PRO A 399 10.41 -18.27 12.34
C PRO A 399 9.58 -17.44 11.35
N THR A 400 8.27 -17.67 11.35
CA THR A 400 7.28 -17.00 10.51
C THR A 400 6.22 -16.34 11.40
N HIS A 401 5.75 -15.17 10.97
CA HIS A 401 4.83 -14.33 11.74
C HIS A 401 3.38 -14.42 11.22
N ALA A 402 2.41 -14.29 12.12
CA ALA A 402 1.01 -14.06 11.78
C ALA A 402 0.30 -13.20 12.85
N TRP A 403 -0.77 -12.53 12.46
CA TRP A 403 -1.74 -11.94 13.38
C TRP A 403 -2.87 -12.93 13.64
N TYR A 404 -3.01 -13.39 14.87
CA TYR A 404 -4.14 -14.23 15.27
C TYR A 404 -5.22 -13.40 15.96
N HIS A 405 -6.42 -13.44 15.41
CA HIS A 405 -7.62 -12.83 15.97
C HIS A 405 -8.50 -13.96 16.51
N PRO A 406 -8.55 -14.17 17.84
CA PRO A 406 -9.42 -15.19 18.42
C PRO A 406 -10.90 -14.88 18.17
N PRO A 407 -11.76 -15.91 18.13
CA PRO A 407 -13.21 -15.68 18.13
C PRO A 407 -13.64 -14.95 19.41
N GLN A 408 -14.77 -14.26 19.35
CA GLN A 408 -15.36 -13.65 20.54
C GLN A 408 -15.66 -14.75 21.58
N GLY A 409 -15.14 -14.58 22.80
CA GLY A 409 -15.17 -15.62 23.85
C GLY A 409 -13.91 -16.48 23.95
N GLY A 410 -12.95 -16.32 23.02
CA GLY A 410 -11.64 -17.01 23.02
C GLY A 410 -11.59 -18.26 22.14
N GLY A 411 -10.41 -18.58 21.63
CA GLY A 411 -10.18 -19.78 20.81
C GLY A 411 -10.39 -21.08 21.59
N SER A 412 -10.82 -22.14 20.89
CA SER A 412 -11.02 -23.48 21.45
C SER A 412 -10.76 -24.57 20.40
N ALA A 413 -10.63 -25.82 20.85
CA ALA A 413 -10.40 -26.97 19.97
C ALA A 413 -11.56 -27.27 19.00
N ASP A 414 -12.73 -26.66 19.22
CA ASP A 414 -13.91 -26.80 18.34
C ASP A 414 -14.12 -25.57 17.44
N ALA A 415 -13.39 -24.49 17.67
CA ALA A 415 -13.55 -23.24 16.94
C ALA A 415 -13.15 -23.40 15.46
N PRO A 416 -13.99 -22.98 14.49
CA PRO A 416 -13.58 -22.92 13.11
C PRO A 416 -12.48 -21.85 12.93
N LEU A 417 -11.54 -22.12 12.04
CA LEU A 417 -10.40 -21.24 11.75
C LEU A 417 -10.45 -20.79 10.29
N LEU A 418 -10.33 -19.48 10.08
CA LEU A 418 -10.08 -18.89 8.77
C LEU A 418 -8.62 -18.47 8.66
N VAL A 419 -7.89 -19.09 7.75
CA VAL A 419 -6.54 -18.68 7.36
C VAL A 419 -6.62 -17.68 6.22
N LYS A 420 -5.91 -16.55 6.34
CA LYS A 420 -5.82 -15.54 5.29
C LYS A 420 -4.40 -15.46 4.76
N GLY A 421 -4.26 -15.60 3.44
CA GLY A 421 -3.05 -15.22 2.71
C GLY A 421 -3.25 -13.84 2.08
N HIS A 422 -2.46 -12.84 2.49
CA HIS A 422 -2.58 -11.50 1.93
C HIS A 422 -2.13 -11.44 0.45
N SER A 423 -2.62 -10.45 -0.30
CA SER A 423 -2.17 -10.14 -1.65
C SER A 423 -0.76 -9.52 -1.65
N GLY A 424 -0.14 -9.35 -2.81
CA GLY A 424 1.19 -8.74 -2.95
C GLY A 424 2.02 -9.50 -3.98
N PRO A 425 2.60 -10.68 -3.65
CA PRO A 425 2.78 -11.22 -2.30
C PRO A 425 3.77 -10.42 -1.44
N THR A 426 4.51 -9.46 -2.03
CA THR A 426 5.34 -8.50 -1.30
C THR A 426 4.49 -7.41 -0.64
N ALA A 427 3.89 -7.75 0.51
CA ALA A 427 3.11 -6.86 1.37
C ALA A 427 3.11 -7.40 2.81
N MET A 428 2.23 -6.93 3.69
CA MET A 428 2.09 -7.50 5.03
C MET A 428 0.66 -7.39 5.55
N ALA A 429 0.29 -8.31 6.45
CA ALA A 429 -0.92 -8.21 7.26
C ALA A 429 -0.79 -7.06 8.28
N ARG A 430 -1.89 -6.34 8.52
CA ARG A 430 -1.90 -5.09 9.30
C ARG A 430 -2.57 -5.30 10.66
N THR A 431 -2.22 -4.47 11.64
CA THR A 431 -2.77 -4.51 13.00
C THR A 431 -4.07 -3.73 13.18
N GLY A 432 -4.40 -2.82 12.25
CA GLY A 432 -5.58 -1.98 12.32
C GLY A 432 -6.88 -2.77 12.38
N LEU A 433 -7.88 -2.23 13.07
CA LEU A 433 -9.22 -2.82 13.17
C LEU A 433 -9.80 -3.02 11.77
N ASN A 434 -9.97 -4.28 11.38
CA ASN A 434 -10.53 -4.66 10.09
C ASN A 434 -11.96 -5.19 10.27
N PRO A 435 -12.99 -4.45 9.82
CA PRO A 435 -14.38 -4.88 9.97
C PRO A 435 -14.70 -6.22 9.29
N ALA A 436 -13.98 -6.59 8.23
CA ALA A 436 -14.14 -7.88 7.58
C ALA A 436 -13.56 -9.02 8.43
N ILE A 437 -12.52 -8.79 9.23
CA ILE A 437 -12.05 -9.77 10.22
C ILE A 437 -13.05 -9.85 11.38
N GLN A 438 -13.54 -8.71 11.87
CA GLN A 438 -14.51 -8.67 12.98
C GLN A 438 -15.83 -9.37 12.63
N TYR A 439 -16.20 -9.36 11.36
CA TYR A 439 -17.34 -10.14 10.87
C TYR A 439 -17.23 -11.62 11.25
N TRP A 440 -16.05 -12.23 11.06
CA TRP A 440 -15.79 -13.63 11.36
C TRP A 440 -15.63 -13.88 12.86
N THR A 441 -14.82 -13.06 13.55
CA THR A 441 -14.54 -13.26 14.99
C THR A 441 -15.79 -13.13 15.85
N SER A 442 -16.70 -12.20 15.52
CA SER A 442 -18.01 -12.06 16.17
C SER A 442 -18.96 -13.24 15.93
N ARG A 443 -18.65 -14.13 14.97
CA ARG A 443 -19.44 -15.32 14.61
C ARG A 443 -18.78 -16.62 15.03
N GLY A 444 -17.84 -16.55 15.98
CA GLY A 444 -17.20 -17.72 16.57
C GLY A 444 -16.02 -18.28 15.77
N TRP A 445 -15.54 -17.57 14.74
CA TRP A 445 -14.35 -17.97 13.98
C TRP A 445 -13.06 -17.37 14.56
N GLY A 446 -12.02 -18.20 14.67
CA GLY A 446 -10.66 -17.67 14.73
C GLY A 446 -10.23 -17.21 13.34
N VAL A 447 -9.46 -16.12 13.26
CA VAL A 447 -8.84 -15.67 12.00
C VAL A 447 -7.34 -15.59 12.22
N VAL A 448 -6.55 -16.18 11.32
CA VAL A 448 -5.09 -16.03 11.31
C VAL A 448 -4.66 -15.40 9.99
N ASP A 449 -4.12 -14.18 10.07
CA ASP A 449 -3.64 -13.40 8.93
C ASP A 449 -2.12 -13.54 8.83
N VAL A 450 -1.67 -14.34 7.85
CA VAL A 450 -0.32 -14.90 7.82
C VAL A 450 0.61 -13.97 7.06
N ASN A 451 1.68 -13.52 7.73
CA ASN A 451 2.80 -12.85 7.08
C ASN A 451 3.79 -13.94 6.62
N TYR A 452 3.46 -14.68 5.58
CA TYR A 452 4.31 -15.75 5.06
C TYR A 452 5.69 -15.23 4.61
N GLY A 453 6.72 -16.09 4.54
CA GLY A 453 8.03 -15.71 4.02
C GLY A 453 7.87 -15.07 2.64
N GLY A 454 8.33 -13.83 2.48
CA GLY A 454 7.90 -12.94 1.39
C GLY A 454 7.33 -11.61 1.85
N SER A 455 6.70 -11.59 3.04
CA SER A 455 6.10 -10.37 3.58
C SER A 455 7.11 -9.29 3.93
N THR A 456 6.65 -8.05 3.94
CA THR A 456 7.42 -6.86 4.39
C THR A 456 7.23 -6.60 5.88
N GLY A 457 8.01 -5.67 6.46
CA GLY A 457 7.94 -5.36 7.91
C GLY A 457 8.87 -6.19 8.79
N PHE A 458 9.67 -7.08 8.18
CA PHE A 458 10.58 -8.03 8.86
C PHE A 458 11.99 -8.05 8.24
N GLY A 459 12.34 -7.02 7.45
CA GLY A 459 13.63 -6.89 6.80
C GLY A 459 13.71 -7.57 5.44
N ARG A 460 14.72 -7.20 4.66
CA ARG A 460 15.00 -7.72 3.31
C ARG A 460 15.16 -9.24 3.31
N ALA A 461 15.83 -9.80 4.30
CA ALA A 461 16.03 -11.25 4.40
C ALA A 461 14.73 -12.05 4.59
N TYR A 462 13.70 -11.46 5.19
CA TYR A 462 12.37 -12.08 5.30
C TYR A 462 11.60 -11.95 3.98
N ARG A 463 11.66 -10.77 3.35
CA ARG A 463 11.04 -10.49 2.04
C ARG A 463 11.59 -11.40 0.95
N GLU A 464 12.90 -11.61 0.91
CA GLU A 464 13.56 -12.45 -0.11
C GLU A 464 13.34 -13.96 0.11
N ARG A 465 12.69 -14.39 1.19
CA ARG A 465 12.36 -15.82 1.41
C ARG A 465 11.45 -16.38 0.30
N LEU A 466 10.69 -15.53 -0.38
CA LEU A 466 9.79 -15.95 -1.45
C LEU A 466 10.46 -16.00 -2.82
N ASN A 467 11.69 -15.50 -2.95
CA ASN A 467 12.39 -15.46 -4.24
C ASN A 467 12.59 -16.89 -4.77
N GLY A 468 12.09 -17.14 -5.98
CA GLY A 468 12.07 -18.45 -6.61
C GLY A 468 11.23 -19.50 -5.89
N LEU A 469 10.43 -19.13 -4.88
CA LEU A 469 9.73 -20.06 -3.98
C LEU A 469 8.22 -19.75 -3.82
N TRP A 470 7.66 -18.86 -4.65
CA TRP A 470 6.21 -18.63 -4.67
C TRP A 470 5.45 -19.89 -5.11
N GLY A 471 4.42 -20.26 -4.36
CA GLY A 471 3.67 -21.52 -4.45
C GLY A 471 4.21 -22.62 -3.54
N VAL A 472 5.27 -22.32 -2.77
CA VAL A 472 5.93 -23.27 -1.86
C VAL A 472 5.98 -22.68 -0.44
N VAL A 473 6.66 -21.55 -0.27
CA VAL A 473 6.85 -20.92 1.06
C VAL A 473 5.53 -20.38 1.61
N ASP A 474 4.80 -19.63 0.80
CA ASP A 474 3.50 -19.06 1.15
C ASP A 474 2.47 -20.14 1.52
N VAL A 475 2.46 -21.25 0.79
CA VAL A 475 1.61 -22.41 1.06
C VAL A 475 1.98 -23.10 2.37
N ALA A 476 3.27 -23.40 2.56
CA ALA A 476 3.75 -24.09 3.76
C ALA A 476 3.53 -23.25 5.02
N ASP A 477 3.78 -21.94 4.95
CA ASP A 477 3.60 -21.02 6.07
C ASP A 477 2.13 -20.88 6.46
N CYS A 478 1.21 -20.77 5.49
CA CYS A 478 -0.23 -20.75 5.79
C CYS A 478 -0.70 -22.04 6.46
N ALA A 479 -0.23 -23.19 5.97
CA ALA A 479 -0.54 -24.49 6.55
C ALA A 479 0.06 -24.67 7.96
N ALA A 480 1.28 -24.18 8.20
CA ALA A 480 1.95 -24.24 9.49
C ALA A 480 1.27 -23.35 10.53
N ALA A 481 0.83 -22.14 10.17
CA ALA A 481 0.07 -21.26 11.06
C ALA A 481 -1.21 -21.96 11.58
N ALA A 482 -1.94 -22.62 10.69
CA ALA A 482 -3.13 -23.39 11.06
C ALA A 482 -2.81 -24.54 12.01
N ARG A 483 -1.77 -25.33 11.69
CA ARG A 483 -1.32 -26.46 12.53
C ARG A 483 -0.87 -25.99 13.92
N ALA A 484 -0.18 -24.86 14.02
CA ALA A 484 0.25 -24.28 15.29
C ALA A 484 -0.95 -23.94 16.19
N LEU A 485 -2.01 -23.35 15.64
CA LEU A 485 -3.23 -23.02 16.40
C LEU A 485 -4.03 -24.27 16.79
N VAL A 486 -4.10 -25.27 15.92
CA VAL A 486 -4.70 -26.58 16.24
C VAL A 486 -3.93 -27.26 17.37
N ALA A 487 -2.60 -27.32 17.30
CA ALA A 487 -1.76 -27.92 18.32
C ALA A 487 -1.88 -27.20 19.68
N ALA A 488 -2.08 -25.88 19.65
CA ALA A 488 -2.37 -25.08 20.84
C ALA A 488 -3.80 -25.24 21.39
N GLY A 489 -4.65 -26.06 20.75
CA GLY A 489 -6.05 -26.24 21.16
C GLY A 489 -6.93 -25.02 20.92
N ARG A 490 -6.56 -24.15 19.97
CA ARG A 490 -7.25 -22.87 19.66
C ARG A 490 -8.08 -22.90 18.38
N ALA A 491 -8.02 -24.01 17.65
CA ALA A 491 -8.75 -24.24 16.41
C ALA A 491 -9.06 -25.74 16.23
N SER A 492 -10.15 -26.04 15.52
CA SER A 492 -10.50 -27.40 15.14
C SER A 492 -9.73 -27.86 13.89
N PRO A 493 -9.12 -29.06 13.91
CA PRO A 493 -8.45 -29.63 12.73
C PRO A 493 -9.42 -29.93 11.57
N GLU A 494 -10.72 -30.06 11.86
CA GLU A 494 -11.74 -30.41 10.86
C GLU A 494 -12.50 -29.21 10.30
N ARG A 495 -12.19 -28.00 10.77
CA ARG A 495 -12.94 -26.78 10.41
C ARG A 495 -11.99 -25.64 10.03
N ILE A 496 -11.05 -25.93 9.14
CA ILE A 496 -10.05 -24.96 8.67
C ILE A 496 -10.42 -24.52 7.25
N ALA A 497 -10.76 -23.25 7.11
CA ALA A 497 -10.96 -22.58 5.84
C ALA A 497 -9.73 -21.76 5.46
N ILE A 498 -9.54 -21.49 4.17
CA ILE A 498 -8.53 -20.55 3.67
C ILE A 498 -9.17 -19.56 2.68
N GLU A 499 -8.80 -18.29 2.79
CA GLU A 499 -9.18 -17.27 1.83
C GLU A 499 -8.03 -16.36 1.41
N GLY A 500 -8.17 -15.77 0.23
CA GLY A 500 -7.16 -14.89 -0.35
C GLY A 500 -7.65 -14.23 -1.63
N GLY A 501 -7.03 -13.10 -1.98
CA GLY A 501 -7.27 -12.43 -3.25
C GLY A 501 -5.99 -12.26 -4.05
N SER A 502 -6.08 -12.12 -5.37
CA SER A 502 -4.89 -11.89 -6.24
C SER A 502 -3.80 -12.92 -5.96
N ALA A 503 -2.58 -12.50 -5.58
CA ALA A 503 -1.51 -13.38 -5.15
C ALA A 503 -1.89 -14.31 -3.98
N GLY A 504 -2.65 -13.82 -3.00
CA GLY A 504 -3.18 -14.67 -1.92
C GLY A 504 -4.23 -15.66 -2.41
N GLY A 505 -4.93 -15.36 -3.52
CA GLY A 505 -5.82 -16.32 -4.19
C GLY A 505 -5.05 -17.45 -4.87
N PHE A 506 -3.84 -17.18 -5.38
CA PHE A 506 -2.93 -18.25 -5.81
C PHE A 506 -2.47 -19.10 -4.63
N THR A 507 -2.09 -18.48 -3.51
CA THR A 507 -1.74 -19.21 -2.27
C THR A 507 -2.88 -20.12 -1.81
N VAL A 508 -4.15 -19.65 -1.87
CA VAL A 508 -5.33 -20.49 -1.61
C VAL A 508 -5.34 -21.71 -2.52
N LEU A 509 -5.35 -21.51 -3.84
CA LEU A 509 -5.45 -22.62 -4.80
C LEU A 509 -4.27 -23.59 -4.68
N ALA A 510 -3.06 -23.07 -4.53
CA ALA A 510 -1.85 -23.88 -4.33
C ALA A 510 -1.91 -24.67 -3.01
N ALA A 511 -2.37 -24.05 -1.92
CA ALA A 511 -2.57 -24.74 -0.65
C ALA A 511 -3.62 -25.86 -0.74
N LEU A 512 -4.69 -25.66 -1.50
CA LEU A 512 -5.69 -26.71 -1.77
C LEU A 512 -5.14 -27.85 -2.66
N CYS A 513 -4.15 -27.57 -3.51
CA CYS A 513 -3.49 -28.59 -4.34
C CYS A 513 -2.41 -29.38 -3.58
N PHE A 514 -1.67 -28.71 -2.69
CA PHE A 514 -0.38 -29.21 -2.18
C PHE A 514 -0.32 -29.35 -0.65
N SER A 515 -1.43 -29.15 0.05
CA SER A 515 -1.57 -29.43 1.48
C SER A 515 -2.86 -30.17 1.79
N ASP A 516 -2.94 -30.76 2.98
CA ASP A 516 -4.08 -31.53 3.50
C ASP A 516 -4.83 -30.81 4.64
N VAL A 517 -4.47 -29.56 4.92
CA VAL A 517 -4.96 -28.80 6.08
C VAL A 517 -6.38 -28.28 5.87
N PHE A 518 -6.69 -27.82 4.66
CA PHE A 518 -7.88 -27.01 4.42
C PHE A 518 -9.08 -27.85 3.99
N ARG A 519 -10.26 -27.46 4.45
CA ARG A 519 -11.53 -28.16 4.21
C ARG A 519 -12.48 -27.38 3.29
N VAL A 520 -12.21 -26.10 3.06
CA VAL A 520 -12.95 -25.23 2.13
C VAL A 520 -12.09 -24.02 1.78
N GLY A 521 -12.24 -23.47 0.57
CA GLY A 521 -11.49 -22.30 0.11
C GLY A 521 -12.35 -21.19 -0.49
N ALA A 522 -11.88 -19.94 -0.39
CA ALA A 522 -12.47 -18.80 -1.07
C ALA A 522 -11.41 -17.96 -1.81
N CYS A 523 -11.69 -17.67 -3.08
CA CYS A 523 -10.78 -16.97 -3.98
C CYS A 523 -11.41 -15.67 -4.51
N ARG A 524 -10.69 -14.56 -4.42
CA ARG A 524 -11.04 -13.30 -5.10
C ARG A 524 -10.02 -13.04 -6.21
N TYR A 525 -10.46 -12.92 -7.47
CA TYR A 525 -9.60 -12.62 -8.64
C TYR A 525 -8.24 -13.35 -8.58
N ALA A 526 -8.27 -14.67 -8.46
CA ALA A 526 -7.11 -15.50 -8.13
C ALA A 526 -6.29 -15.88 -9.36
N VAL A 527 -4.97 -15.94 -9.21
CA VAL A 527 -4.07 -16.49 -10.23
C VAL A 527 -4.10 -18.01 -10.13
N ALA A 528 -4.43 -18.68 -11.24
CA ALA A 528 -4.49 -20.15 -11.31
C ALA A 528 -3.46 -20.75 -12.29
N ASP A 529 -2.99 -19.96 -13.25
CA ASP A 529 -2.02 -20.30 -14.28
C ASP A 529 -0.94 -19.23 -14.33
N LEU A 530 0.26 -19.55 -13.81
CA LEU A 530 1.40 -18.65 -13.74
C LEU A 530 1.93 -18.30 -15.13
N ALA A 531 1.93 -19.26 -16.06
CA ALA A 531 2.38 -19.01 -17.44
C ALA A 531 1.40 -18.06 -18.14
N GLY A 532 0.10 -18.32 -17.99
CA GLY A 532 -0.94 -17.42 -18.47
C GLY A 532 -0.85 -16.01 -17.88
N LEU A 533 -0.47 -15.88 -16.60
CA LEU A 533 -0.23 -14.57 -15.98
C LEU A 533 1.02 -13.89 -16.56
N ALA A 534 2.13 -14.61 -16.71
CA ALA A 534 3.38 -14.08 -17.29
C ALA A 534 3.16 -13.51 -18.69
N ASP A 535 2.31 -14.16 -19.50
CA ASP A 535 2.01 -13.74 -20.87
C ASP A 535 1.03 -12.54 -20.97
N SER A 536 0.24 -12.27 -19.92
CA SER A 536 -0.86 -11.29 -19.95
C SER A 536 -0.79 -10.18 -18.91
N SER A 537 0.23 -10.20 -18.04
CA SER A 537 0.39 -9.21 -16.98
C SER A 537 0.61 -7.81 -17.53
N HIS A 538 0.03 -6.82 -16.84
CA HIS A 538 0.30 -5.41 -17.11
C HIS A 538 1.78 -5.06 -16.89
N ARG A 539 2.20 -3.93 -17.47
CA ARG A 539 3.60 -3.53 -17.59
C ARG A 539 4.39 -3.57 -16.28
N PHE A 540 3.79 -3.11 -15.18
CA PHE A 540 4.47 -2.99 -13.89
C PHE A 540 4.85 -4.36 -13.31
N GLU A 541 4.00 -5.37 -13.44
CA GLU A 541 4.24 -6.72 -12.92
C GLU A 541 4.72 -7.72 -13.98
N ALA A 542 4.93 -7.27 -15.23
CA ALA A 542 5.21 -8.15 -16.38
C ALA A 542 6.40 -9.10 -16.18
N ARG A 543 7.38 -8.71 -15.36
CA ARG A 543 8.56 -9.53 -15.00
C ARG A 543 8.64 -9.88 -13.52
N TYR A 544 7.60 -9.61 -12.74
CA TYR A 544 7.60 -9.87 -11.31
C TYR A 544 7.74 -11.37 -10.99
N LEU A 545 7.16 -12.23 -11.83
CA LEU A 545 7.27 -13.68 -11.70
C LEU A 545 8.70 -14.19 -11.89
N ASP A 546 9.59 -13.44 -12.54
CA ASP A 546 11.00 -13.82 -12.69
C ASP A 546 11.67 -13.98 -11.33
N GLY A 547 11.37 -13.04 -10.41
CA GLY A 547 11.90 -13.07 -9.05
C GLY A 547 11.18 -14.07 -8.15
N LEU A 548 9.87 -14.26 -8.34
CA LEU A 548 9.04 -15.11 -7.48
C LEU A 548 9.07 -16.61 -7.83
N VAL A 549 9.21 -16.92 -9.12
CA VAL A 549 9.08 -18.29 -9.66
C VAL A 549 10.36 -18.72 -10.38
N GLY A 550 10.82 -17.92 -11.35
CA GLY A 550 11.97 -18.21 -12.21
C GLY A 550 11.82 -17.47 -13.55
N SER A 551 12.85 -17.41 -14.39
CA SER A 551 12.80 -16.67 -15.66
C SER A 551 11.79 -17.27 -16.64
N TRP A 552 10.86 -16.46 -17.14
CA TRP A 552 9.92 -16.87 -18.21
C TRP A 552 10.39 -16.37 -19.59
N PRO A 553 10.37 -17.23 -20.64
CA PRO A 553 9.84 -18.61 -20.69
C PRO A 553 10.84 -19.75 -20.43
N GLU A 554 12.10 -19.44 -20.10
CA GLU A 554 13.20 -20.43 -19.99
C GLU A 554 12.94 -21.51 -18.93
N GLU A 555 12.34 -21.14 -17.80
CA GLU A 555 12.05 -22.02 -16.67
C GLU A 555 10.57 -22.47 -16.63
N ARG A 556 9.95 -22.62 -17.81
CA ARG A 556 8.53 -23.03 -17.96
C ARG A 556 8.12 -24.21 -17.09
N ALA A 557 8.98 -25.21 -16.91
CA ALA A 557 8.67 -26.38 -16.10
C ALA A 557 8.33 -26.02 -14.64
N ILE A 558 8.94 -24.97 -14.07
CA ILE A 558 8.65 -24.48 -12.72
C ILE A 558 7.26 -23.85 -12.68
N TYR A 559 6.93 -23.04 -13.70
CA TYR A 559 5.60 -22.42 -13.84
C TYR A 559 4.50 -23.48 -13.93
N GLU A 560 4.70 -24.51 -14.76
CA GLU A 560 3.74 -25.60 -14.91
C GLU A 560 3.57 -26.40 -13.60
N ALA A 561 4.69 -26.72 -12.93
CA ALA A 561 4.68 -27.49 -11.67
C ALA A 561 4.02 -26.75 -10.49
N ARG A 562 3.96 -25.41 -10.53
CA ARG A 562 3.41 -24.59 -9.45
C ARG A 562 2.03 -24.01 -9.76
N SER A 563 1.60 -24.02 -11.01
CA SER A 563 0.27 -23.49 -11.40
C SER A 563 -0.85 -24.42 -10.93
N PRO A 564 -1.75 -23.96 -10.04
CA PRO A 564 -2.85 -24.79 -9.53
C PRO A 564 -3.74 -25.36 -10.63
N LEU A 565 -3.88 -24.68 -11.77
CA LEU A 565 -4.67 -25.15 -12.91
C LEU A 565 -4.21 -26.52 -13.43
N HIS A 566 -2.91 -26.81 -13.44
CA HIS A 566 -2.37 -28.10 -13.89
C HIS A 566 -2.50 -29.20 -12.84
N HIS A 567 -2.92 -28.84 -11.63
CA HIS A 567 -3.06 -29.73 -10.48
C HIS A 567 -4.47 -29.66 -9.88
N ALA A 568 -5.45 -29.17 -10.64
CA ALA A 568 -6.84 -29.06 -10.20
C ALA A 568 -7.45 -30.41 -9.83
N ASP A 569 -6.88 -31.51 -10.32
CA ASP A 569 -7.22 -32.89 -9.94
C ASP A 569 -6.82 -33.21 -8.51
N ARG A 570 -5.97 -32.42 -7.84
CA ARG A 570 -5.56 -32.62 -6.44
C ARG A 570 -6.45 -31.89 -5.44
N ILE A 571 -7.22 -30.89 -5.87
CA ILE A 571 -8.16 -30.19 -5.00
C ILE A 571 -9.32 -31.13 -4.67
N ARG A 572 -9.53 -31.38 -3.37
CA ARG A 572 -10.55 -32.32 -2.86
C ARG A 572 -11.70 -31.66 -2.09
N CYS A 573 -11.67 -30.35 -1.94
CA CYS A 573 -12.62 -29.62 -1.12
C CYS A 573 -13.36 -28.52 -1.89
N PRO A 574 -14.54 -28.07 -1.41
CA PRO A 574 -15.33 -27.03 -2.06
C PRO A 574 -14.61 -25.68 -2.16
N VAL A 575 -14.85 -24.94 -3.25
CA VAL A 575 -14.23 -23.63 -3.48
C VAL A 575 -15.24 -22.61 -4.01
N ILE A 576 -15.28 -21.42 -3.42
CA ILE A 576 -16.07 -20.27 -3.90
C ILE A 576 -15.15 -19.22 -4.55
N PHE A 577 -15.59 -18.65 -5.68
CA PHE A 577 -14.84 -17.71 -6.50
C PHE A 577 -15.61 -16.41 -6.71
N PHE A 578 -14.88 -15.29 -6.68
CA PHE A 578 -15.39 -13.95 -6.95
C PHE A 578 -14.50 -13.25 -7.97
N GLN A 579 -15.05 -12.79 -9.09
CA GLN A 579 -14.28 -12.17 -10.18
C GLN A 579 -14.92 -10.88 -10.67
N GLY A 580 -14.11 -9.80 -10.73
CA GLY A 580 -14.47 -8.59 -11.45
C GLY A 580 -14.23 -8.76 -12.95
N LEU A 581 -15.18 -8.38 -13.80
CA LEU A 581 -15.06 -8.56 -15.25
C LEU A 581 -14.21 -7.48 -15.93
N GLN A 582 -13.86 -6.40 -15.24
CA GLN A 582 -12.97 -5.35 -15.72
C GLN A 582 -11.54 -5.50 -15.19
N ASP A 583 -11.21 -6.64 -14.56
CA ASP A 583 -9.90 -6.89 -13.98
C ASP A 583 -8.83 -7.00 -15.09
N GLN A 584 -7.80 -6.14 -15.01
CA GLN A 584 -6.65 -6.11 -15.93
C GLN A 584 -5.36 -6.66 -15.28
N VAL A 585 -5.38 -6.94 -13.97
CA VAL A 585 -4.23 -7.50 -13.24
C VAL A 585 -4.31 -9.02 -13.27
N VAL A 586 -5.48 -9.57 -12.94
CA VAL A 586 -5.77 -11.02 -13.06
C VAL A 586 -6.99 -11.20 -13.95
N PRO A 587 -6.80 -11.46 -15.25
CA PRO A 587 -7.89 -11.55 -16.21
C PRO A 587 -8.93 -12.61 -15.82
N PRO A 588 -10.24 -12.38 -16.05
CA PRO A 588 -11.31 -13.32 -15.67
C PRO A 588 -11.12 -14.76 -16.16
N GLN A 589 -10.42 -14.93 -17.28
CA GLN A 589 -10.14 -16.23 -17.89
C GLN A 589 -9.34 -17.16 -16.96
N GLN A 590 -8.53 -16.62 -16.05
CA GLN A 590 -7.83 -17.38 -14.99
C GLN A 590 -8.85 -18.14 -14.13
N THR A 591 -9.82 -17.41 -13.57
CA THR A 591 -10.90 -17.97 -12.75
C THR A 591 -11.78 -18.93 -13.54
N GLU A 592 -12.14 -18.61 -14.78
CA GLU A 592 -13.01 -19.46 -15.60
C GLU A 592 -12.39 -20.82 -15.90
N ARG A 593 -11.08 -20.87 -16.20
CA ARG A 593 -10.36 -22.11 -16.49
C ARG A 593 -10.29 -23.03 -15.26
N ILE A 594 -9.96 -22.50 -14.08
CA ILE A 594 -9.88 -23.32 -12.86
C ILE A 594 -11.26 -23.81 -12.41
N VAL A 595 -12.31 -22.97 -12.51
CA VAL A 595 -13.68 -23.37 -12.19
C VAL A 595 -14.15 -24.50 -13.10
N ALA A 596 -13.86 -24.42 -14.41
CA ALA A 596 -14.19 -25.49 -15.35
C ALA A 596 -13.44 -26.80 -15.02
N ALA A 597 -12.16 -26.73 -14.66
CA ALA A 597 -11.38 -27.89 -14.25
C ALA A 597 -11.92 -28.54 -12.97
N LEU A 598 -12.26 -27.74 -11.96
CA LEU A 598 -12.85 -28.22 -10.71
C LEU A 598 -14.22 -28.85 -10.91
N ALA A 599 -15.06 -28.24 -11.75
CA ALA A 599 -16.38 -28.80 -12.10
C ALA A 599 -16.24 -30.15 -12.83
N ALA A 600 -15.28 -30.28 -13.76
CA ALA A 600 -14.97 -31.54 -14.43
C ALA A 600 -14.52 -32.63 -13.43
N ASN A 601 -13.81 -32.24 -12.37
CA ASN A 601 -13.40 -33.11 -11.27
C ASN A 601 -14.51 -33.35 -10.22
N ARG A 602 -15.73 -32.83 -10.44
CA ARG A 602 -16.89 -32.93 -9.55
C ARG A 602 -16.66 -32.33 -8.16
N ILE A 603 -15.78 -31.33 -8.07
CA ILE A 603 -15.60 -30.54 -6.86
C ILE A 603 -16.74 -29.50 -6.78
N PRO A 604 -17.41 -29.35 -5.62
CA PRO A 604 -18.41 -28.30 -5.46
C PRO A 604 -17.79 -26.91 -5.63
N VAL A 605 -18.29 -26.14 -6.59
CA VAL A 605 -17.81 -24.80 -6.90
C VAL A 605 -18.95 -23.80 -7.00
N GLU A 606 -18.69 -22.57 -6.55
CA GLU A 606 -19.58 -21.43 -6.71
C GLU A 606 -18.80 -20.26 -7.32
N LEU A 607 -19.37 -19.58 -8.32
CA LEU A 607 -18.68 -18.50 -9.04
C LEU A 607 -19.58 -17.28 -9.19
N HIS A 608 -19.14 -16.18 -8.58
CA HIS A 608 -19.76 -14.87 -8.64
C HIS A 608 -18.98 -13.95 -9.58
N ARG A 609 -19.70 -13.24 -10.47
CA ARG A 609 -19.12 -12.33 -11.46
C ARG A 609 -19.69 -10.93 -11.29
N PHE A 610 -18.82 -9.93 -11.23
CA PHE A 610 -19.20 -8.53 -11.04
C PHE A 610 -18.80 -7.69 -12.25
N ALA A 611 -19.79 -7.25 -13.03
CA ALA A 611 -19.56 -6.59 -14.33
C ALA A 611 -18.89 -5.21 -14.22
N ALA A 612 -19.14 -4.48 -13.13
CA ALA A 612 -18.62 -3.13 -12.91
C ALA A 612 -17.33 -3.10 -12.09
N GLU A 613 -16.82 -4.26 -11.66
CA GLU A 613 -15.64 -4.35 -10.80
C GLU A 613 -14.40 -4.73 -11.60
N GLY A 614 -13.26 -4.16 -11.20
CA GLY A 614 -11.92 -4.51 -11.68
C GLY A 614 -11.13 -5.30 -10.65
N HIS A 615 -9.80 -5.10 -10.64
CA HIS A 615 -8.94 -5.67 -9.59
C HIS A 615 -9.19 -4.98 -8.24
N GLY A 616 -9.64 -5.75 -7.25
CA GLY A 616 -10.09 -5.25 -5.95
C GLY A 616 -11.48 -4.61 -6.00
N PHE A 617 -12.43 -5.20 -5.26
CA PHE A 617 -13.82 -4.73 -5.24
C PHE A 617 -13.97 -3.42 -4.49
N ARG A 618 -14.55 -2.41 -5.14
CA ARG A 618 -14.72 -1.07 -4.56
C ARG A 618 -16.17 -0.77 -4.16
N SER A 619 -17.14 -1.42 -4.80
CA SER A 619 -18.55 -1.24 -4.49
C SER A 619 -18.87 -1.79 -3.11
N GLY A 620 -19.59 -1.01 -2.32
CA GLY A 620 -20.02 -1.43 -0.99
C GLY A 620 -20.92 -2.66 -1.02
N ALA A 621 -21.83 -2.73 -2.00
CA ALA A 621 -22.74 -3.86 -2.16
C ALA A 621 -21.98 -5.15 -2.50
N VAL A 622 -21.01 -5.08 -3.41
CA VAL A 622 -20.18 -6.24 -3.79
C VAL A 622 -19.32 -6.70 -2.60
N GLN A 623 -18.73 -5.79 -1.84
CA GLN A 623 -17.95 -6.14 -0.66
C GLN A 623 -18.78 -6.89 0.39
N ILE A 624 -20.05 -6.49 0.58
CA ILE A 624 -20.99 -7.16 1.48
C ILE A 624 -21.35 -8.54 0.92
N GLU A 625 -21.75 -8.62 -0.34
CA GLU A 625 -22.15 -9.87 -1.00
C GLU A 625 -21.04 -10.93 -0.97
N VAL A 626 -19.79 -10.53 -1.20
CA VAL A 626 -18.62 -11.41 -1.13
C VAL A 626 -18.48 -12.00 0.28
N LEU A 627 -18.60 -11.17 1.31
CA LEU A 627 -18.43 -11.61 2.69
C LEU A 627 -19.56 -12.55 3.14
N GLU A 628 -20.81 -12.18 2.86
CA GLU A 628 -21.99 -12.97 3.20
C GLU A 628 -22.04 -14.30 2.45
N SER A 629 -21.73 -14.29 1.14
CA SER A 629 -21.69 -15.51 0.33
C SER A 629 -20.55 -16.44 0.77
N THR A 630 -19.39 -15.89 1.12
CA THR A 630 -18.27 -16.69 1.64
C THR A 630 -18.64 -17.37 2.95
N GLU A 631 -19.27 -16.66 3.89
CA GLU A 631 -19.72 -17.25 5.15
C GLU A 631 -20.76 -18.34 4.92
N ALA A 632 -21.80 -18.07 4.12
CA ALA A 632 -22.85 -19.04 3.83
C ALA A 632 -22.26 -20.32 3.22
N PHE A 633 -21.32 -20.18 2.28
CA PHE A 633 -20.61 -21.29 1.65
C PHE A 633 -19.79 -22.09 2.67
N PHE A 634 -19.00 -21.41 3.53
CA PHE A 634 -18.20 -22.07 4.54
C PHE A 634 -19.05 -22.80 5.60
N ARG A 635 -20.11 -22.17 6.11
CA ARG A 635 -21.01 -22.83 7.09
C ARG A 635 -21.63 -24.10 6.53
N LYS A 636 -22.11 -24.05 5.28
CA LYS A 636 -22.66 -25.21 4.58
C LYS A 636 -21.66 -26.35 4.48
N HIS A 637 -20.41 -26.05 4.12
CA HIS A 637 -19.41 -27.07 3.82
C HIS A 637 -18.60 -27.56 5.03
N LEU A 638 -18.59 -26.81 6.13
CA LEU A 638 -17.98 -27.21 7.41
C LEU A 638 -19.00 -27.71 8.45
N ALA A 639 -20.28 -27.80 8.09
CA ALA A 639 -21.38 -28.22 8.98
C ALA A 639 -21.45 -27.39 10.28
N LEU A 640 -21.39 -26.06 10.14
CA LEU A 640 -21.48 -25.07 11.22
C LEU A 640 -22.89 -24.49 11.38
#